data_AF-A0A846HME3-F1
#
_entry.id   AF-A0A846HME3-F1
#
_cell.length_a   1.000
_cell.length_b   1.000
_cell.length_c   1.000
_cell.angle_alpha   90.00
_cell.angle_beta   90.00
_cell.angle_gamma   90.00
#
_symmetry.space_group_name_H-M   'P 1'
#
loop_
_entity.id
_entity.type
_entity.pdbx_description
1 polymer ?
#
loop_
_entity_poly.entity_id
_entity_poly.type
_entity_poly.pdbx_seq_one_letter_code
_entity_poly.pdbx_strand_id
1 'polypeptide(L)'
;MSDLDKELMSIADADNLRDSARVDYLKKQWGISDLRVQGRLKKMGDLWWLTDVRSENGTLLHYPFSDLSRPLGHERPGVFVGPESVIPIGLSEPDLLVSTILEIASKAEREKQNNPLLVQANPRLLKLLTSISSEYFFYNEDGISVPETVRQHYIAQCRKEAEAELAKLNDELSQGRRRSDALTAEVIETQQKIKQEEASLQEAEAHAIMAQEELQAIKEELAEARKQRDRERGRIESQADELRAYVKARIAPLRRLELVTQAQLDSLFPGDNVAGQREDNDWPLFDGKTTPIDHIQRYLFGKGIGYPLDLLENFHALLGTGDLIILSGLSGSGKTNLVKSYAEATGNEHRIIPVKPNWTSAEDLLGFHNPLQRAYAPTPFLEALFDAQRDPERLYIICLDEMNLARVEYYFADFLSRLEDRKGPSIQLYPDDELGHVKTELLVLLETLGGLNVDENSATLQSLLADGGTMTALAQRLGLGDRESFPKLHGRIRRMLTGALTVHPTLSIPANVRFVGAINMDDTTHYLSPKVLDRAYVLQFQSPLDYWRQVDGKLGDAEKPRDGIRIPASAFYPRCDYPDYQPTDPLVKKLTSYVSEFLKPLGIELGMRPLRQALLYQDRLREVFKGDSLELLALNHLLRQKVLPRFSFDGKQRARGRGEQTCDAVVRAFRDRLVEDLSPLQSKDISPSGRATDEINSMIERAVESDGVYNYWS
;
A
#
# COMPACT_ATOMS: atom_id res chain seq x y z
N MET A 1 -83.05 14.87 68.02
CA MET A 1 -84.23 15.75 67.81
C MET A 1 -85.42 14.82 67.73
N SER A 2 -85.97 14.48 68.90
CA SER A 2 -87.16 15.10 69.50
C SER A 2 -88.43 14.64 68.80
N ASP A 3 -89.17 13.78 69.50
CA ASP A 3 -90.59 13.50 69.29
C ASP A 3 -91.33 14.79 68.95
N LEU A 4 -91.75 14.87 67.70
CA LEU A 4 -92.79 15.77 67.24
C LEU A 4 -93.89 14.83 66.77
N ASP A 5 -95.04 14.90 67.45
CA ASP A 5 -96.29 14.26 67.08
C ASP A 5 -96.51 14.38 65.57
N LYS A 6 -96.11 13.34 64.85
CA LYS A 6 -96.51 13.11 63.48
C LYS A 6 -97.95 12.64 63.62
N GLU A 7 -98.92 13.51 63.38
CA GLU A 7 -100.32 13.07 63.24
C GLU A 7 -100.35 12.01 62.14
N LEU A 8 -100.33 10.75 62.56
CA LEU A 8 -100.34 9.60 61.67
C LEU A 8 -101.76 9.45 61.15
N MET A 9 -101.88 9.42 59.82
CA MET A 9 -103.17 9.29 59.14
C MET A 9 -103.72 7.87 59.29
N SER A 10 -105.06 7.73 59.37
CA SER A 10 -105.72 6.42 59.31
C SER A 10 -105.72 5.88 57.87
N ILE A 11 -105.89 4.56 57.71
CA ILE A 11 -105.93 3.93 56.37
C ILE A 11 -107.11 4.46 55.54
N ALA A 12 -108.25 4.76 56.17
CA ALA A 12 -109.44 5.28 55.49
C ALA A 12 -109.25 6.72 54.96
N ASP A 13 -108.50 7.55 55.67
CA ASP A 13 -108.23 8.93 55.26
C ASP A 13 -107.21 8.99 54.12
N ALA A 14 -106.23 8.08 54.11
CA ALA A 14 -105.20 7.98 53.08
C ALA A 14 -105.73 7.47 51.72
N ASP A 15 -106.89 6.79 51.71
CA ASP A 15 -107.51 6.24 50.49
C ASP A 15 -108.15 7.34 49.61
N ASN A 16 -108.57 8.45 50.23
CA ASN A 16 -109.16 9.60 49.54
C ASN A 16 -108.13 10.59 48.94
N LEU A 17 -106.83 10.40 49.18
CA LEU A 17 -105.77 11.27 48.67
C LEU A 17 -105.46 11.02 47.18
N ARG A 18 -104.98 12.06 46.47
CA ARG A 18 -104.35 11.90 45.15
C ARG A 18 -102.91 11.41 45.31
N ASP A 19 -102.37 10.74 44.30
CA ASP A 19 -101.02 10.15 44.36
C ASP A 19 -99.91 11.17 44.63
N SER A 20 -100.03 12.41 44.13
CA SER A 20 -99.09 13.49 44.47
C SER A 20 -99.11 13.84 45.96
N ALA A 21 -100.29 13.92 46.57
CA ALA A 21 -100.44 14.21 48.00
C ALA A 21 -99.94 13.06 48.89
N ARG A 22 -100.02 11.81 48.40
CA ARG A 22 -99.46 10.63 49.08
C ARG A 22 -97.92 10.65 49.08
N VAL A 23 -97.29 11.03 47.95
CA VAL A 23 -95.83 11.19 47.86
C VAL A 23 -95.35 12.28 48.81
N ASP A 24 -96.01 13.43 48.82
CA ASP A 24 -95.64 14.56 49.69
C ASP A 24 -95.79 14.21 51.18
N TYR A 25 -96.83 13.45 51.53
CA TYR A 25 -97.01 12.91 52.88
C TYR A 25 -95.86 11.95 53.26
N LEU A 26 -95.48 11.00 52.40
CA LEU A 26 -94.34 10.10 52.66
C LEU A 26 -93.01 10.86 52.80
N LYS A 27 -92.75 11.84 51.93
CA LYS A 27 -91.55 12.69 52.01
C LYS A 27 -91.48 13.45 53.32
N LYS A 28 -92.59 14.05 53.75
CA LYS A 28 -92.68 14.77 55.03
C LYS A 28 -92.51 13.84 56.23
N GLN A 29 -93.09 12.64 56.20
CA GLN A 29 -93.03 11.68 57.30
C GLN A 29 -91.71 10.93 57.40
N TRP A 30 -91.03 10.66 56.28
CA TRP A 30 -89.70 10.04 56.27
C TRP A 30 -88.56 11.06 56.35
N GLY A 31 -88.84 12.35 56.16
CA GLY A 31 -87.81 13.40 56.18
C GLY A 31 -86.86 13.32 54.99
N ILE A 32 -87.30 12.77 53.86
CA ILE A 32 -86.50 12.57 52.65
C ILE A 32 -87.13 13.35 51.50
N SER A 33 -86.38 14.23 50.85
CA SER A 33 -86.87 15.08 49.75
C SER A 33 -87.21 14.30 48.48
N ASP A 34 -86.47 13.23 48.17
CA ASP A 34 -86.55 12.52 46.89
C ASP A 34 -86.94 11.04 47.00
N LEU A 35 -87.41 10.58 48.17
CA LEU A 35 -87.74 9.16 48.44
C LEU A 35 -86.63 8.17 48.03
N ARG A 36 -85.39 8.63 48.01
CA ARG A 36 -84.22 7.81 47.73
C ARG A 36 -83.87 7.00 48.96
N VAL A 37 -83.70 5.71 48.76
CA VAL A 37 -83.51 4.73 49.82
C VAL A 37 -82.41 3.74 49.45
N GLN A 38 -81.88 3.09 50.48
CA GLN A 38 -80.92 2.03 50.37
C GLN A 38 -81.49 0.78 51.04
N GLY A 39 -81.20 -0.39 50.50
CA GLY A 39 -81.65 -1.63 51.11
C GLY A 39 -80.96 -2.85 50.52
N ARG A 40 -81.22 -4.00 51.13
CA ARG A 40 -80.66 -5.28 50.71
C ARG A 40 -81.59 -5.94 49.71
N LEU A 41 -81.04 -6.22 48.53
CA LEU A 41 -81.74 -6.90 47.46
C LEU A 41 -81.75 -8.41 47.73
N LYS A 42 -82.93 -8.97 47.98
CA LYS A 42 -83.14 -10.40 48.21
C LYS A 42 -84.08 -11.00 47.17
N LYS A 43 -83.74 -12.17 46.66
CA LYS A 43 -84.60 -12.96 45.79
C LYS A 43 -85.51 -13.85 46.65
N MET A 44 -86.82 -13.73 46.48
CA MET A 44 -87.80 -14.60 47.14
C MET A 44 -88.75 -15.18 46.10
N GLY A 45 -88.61 -16.47 45.79
CA GLY A 45 -89.23 -17.07 44.61
C GLY A 45 -88.59 -16.55 43.32
N ASP A 46 -89.41 -16.21 42.33
CA ASP A 46 -88.97 -15.62 41.05
C ASP A 46 -88.95 -14.08 41.06
N LEU A 47 -89.25 -13.46 42.22
CA LEU A 47 -89.37 -12.01 42.37
C LEU A 47 -88.30 -11.45 43.30
N TRP A 48 -87.92 -10.20 43.05
CA TRP A 48 -86.90 -9.48 43.81
C TRP A 48 -87.53 -8.46 44.75
N TRP A 49 -86.99 -8.38 45.95
CA TRP A 49 -87.50 -7.56 47.02
C TRP A 49 -86.36 -6.79 47.69
N LEU A 50 -86.62 -5.51 47.97
CA LEU A 50 -85.76 -4.72 48.84
C LEU A 50 -86.18 -4.95 50.29
N THR A 51 -85.24 -5.38 51.11
CA THR A 51 -85.38 -5.64 52.55
C THR A 51 -84.49 -4.69 53.34
N ASP A 52 -84.85 -4.39 54.60
CA ASP A 52 -84.12 -3.45 55.47
C ASP A 52 -83.93 -2.07 54.80
N VAL A 53 -85.06 -1.47 54.39
CA VAL A 53 -85.08 -0.23 53.60
C VAL A 53 -84.85 0.99 54.49
N ARG A 54 -83.76 1.71 54.21
CA ARG A 54 -83.27 2.84 55.00
C ARG A 54 -83.18 4.11 54.15
N SER A 55 -83.31 5.26 54.80
CA SER A 55 -82.96 6.56 54.21
C SER A 55 -81.47 6.62 53.87
N GLU A 56 -81.02 7.57 53.03
CA GLU A 56 -79.59 7.82 52.78
C GLU A 56 -78.77 8.07 54.07
N ASN A 57 -79.40 8.58 55.12
CA ASN A 57 -78.77 8.82 56.43
C ASN A 57 -78.78 7.59 57.37
N GLY A 58 -79.17 6.41 56.88
CA GLY A 58 -79.14 5.14 57.62
C GLY A 58 -80.34 4.84 58.53
N THR A 59 -81.32 5.74 58.61
CA THR A 59 -82.56 5.53 59.39
C THR A 59 -83.49 4.51 58.73
N LEU A 60 -83.96 3.51 59.49
CA LEU A 60 -84.92 2.51 59.02
C LEU A 60 -86.30 3.15 58.79
N LEU A 61 -86.90 2.91 57.63
CA LEU A 61 -88.17 3.52 57.25
C LEU A 61 -89.35 2.63 57.61
N HIS A 62 -90.44 3.23 58.10
CA HIS A 62 -91.68 2.56 58.49
C HIS A 62 -92.89 3.19 57.80
N TYR A 63 -93.93 2.42 57.49
CA TYR A 63 -95.16 3.00 56.95
C TYR A 63 -95.85 3.88 58.02
N PRO A 64 -96.17 5.15 57.71
CA PRO A 64 -96.64 6.11 58.71
C PRO A 64 -98.18 6.09 58.86
N PHE A 65 -98.74 4.98 59.36
CA PHE A 65 -100.15 4.86 59.75
C PHE A 65 -100.33 4.82 61.28
N SER A 66 -101.43 5.38 61.78
CA SER A 66 -101.78 5.32 63.22
C SER A 66 -102.05 3.90 63.71
N ASP A 67 -102.62 3.07 62.83
CA ASP A 67 -103.18 1.76 63.21
C ASP A 67 -102.26 0.59 62.79
N LEU A 68 -101.13 0.87 62.11
CA LEU A 68 -100.15 -0.13 61.68
C LEU A 68 -98.78 0.50 61.31
N SER A 69 -97.88 0.68 62.28
CA SER A 69 -96.49 1.08 61.99
C SER A 69 -95.59 -0.14 61.78
N ARG A 70 -95.40 -0.56 60.51
CA ARG A 70 -94.50 -1.67 60.15
C ARG A 70 -93.25 -1.17 59.42
N PRO A 71 -92.05 -1.74 59.69
CA PRO A 71 -90.85 -1.40 58.95
C PRO A 71 -91.00 -1.80 57.48
N LEU A 72 -90.43 -1.00 56.57
CA LEU A 72 -90.36 -1.35 55.16
C LEU A 72 -89.43 -2.56 55.01
N GLY A 73 -90.01 -3.72 54.71
CA GLY A 73 -89.25 -4.95 54.41
C GLY A 73 -88.95 -5.87 55.59
N HIS A 74 -89.64 -5.75 56.73
CA HIS A 74 -89.53 -6.72 57.83
C HIS A 74 -90.72 -7.68 57.82
N GLU A 75 -90.48 -8.90 57.32
CA GLU A 75 -91.45 -9.99 57.08
C GLU A 75 -92.56 -9.64 56.07
N ARG A 76 -92.80 -10.58 55.14
CA ARG A 76 -93.45 -10.33 53.84
C ARG A 76 -94.76 -9.52 53.91
N PRO A 77 -95.00 -8.58 52.97
CA PRO A 77 -94.21 -8.25 51.77
C PRO A 77 -93.28 -7.03 51.95
N GLY A 78 -92.03 -7.10 51.45
CA GLY A 78 -91.11 -5.96 51.39
C GLY A 78 -91.37 -5.03 50.21
N VAL A 79 -90.42 -4.15 49.86
CA VAL A 79 -90.59 -3.26 48.69
C VAL A 79 -90.27 -4.05 47.42
N PHE A 80 -91.22 -4.13 46.51
CA PHE A 80 -91.09 -4.90 45.28
C PHE A 80 -90.11 -4.23 44.29
N VAL A 81 -89.29 -5.05 43.62
CA VAL A 81 -88.39 -4.64 42.55
C VAL A 81 -88.77 -5.41 41.28
N GLY A 82 -89.15 -4.68 40.22
CA GLY A 82 -89.57 -5.29 38.96
C GLY A 82 -88.49 -6.18 38.32
N PRO A 83 -88.85 -7.24 37.58
CA PRO A 83 -87.90 -8.22 37.05
C PRO A 83 -86.95 -7.67 35.97
N GLU A 84 -87.35 -6.64 35.21
CA GLU A 84 -86.52 -6.04 34.13
C GLU A 84 -85.26 -5.32 34.65
N SER A 85 -85.22 -5.00 35.94
CA SER A 85 -84.21 -4.14 36.61
C SER A 85 -82.93 -4.87 37.05
N VAL A 86 -82.98 -6.20 37.14
CA VAL A 86 -81.89 -7.00 37.75
C VAL A 86 -80.86 -7.45 36.71
N ILE A 87 -81.21 -7.31 35.43
CA ILE A 87 -80.40 -7.73 34.28
C ILE A 87 -79.12 -6.87 34.12
N PRO A 88 -79.12 -5.52 34.30
CA PRO A 88 -77.93 -4.70 34.08
C PRO A 88 -76.82 -4.85 35.14
N ILE A 89 -77.12 -5.45 36.29
CA ILE A 89 -76.21 -5.50 37.44
C ILE A 89 -75.45 -6.84 37.51
N GLY A 90 -75.78 -7.81 36.64
CA GLY A 90 -75.00 -9.04 36.48
C GLY A 90 -74.90 -9.88 37.77
N LEU A 91 -76.01 -10.01 38.50
CA LEU A 91 -76.00 -10.56 39.86
C LEU A 91 -76.36 -12.05 39.88
N SER A 92 -75.36 -12.89 40.14
CA SER A 92 -75.50 -14.32 40.45
C SER A 92 -75.75 -14.61 41.94
N GLU A 93 -75.61 -13.61 42.81
CA GLU A 93 -75.65 -13.78 44.27
C GLU A 93 -76.85 -13.07 44.93
N PRO A 94 -77.56 -13.73 45.87
CA PRO A 94 -78.55 -13.08 46.73
C PRO A 94 -77.85 -12.29 47.85
N ASP A 95 -78.42 -11.13 48.26
CA ASP A 95 -78.00 -10.30 49.42
C ASP A 95 -77.00 -9.14 49.12
N LEU A 96 -77.30 -8.33 48.09
CA LEU A 96 -76.48 -7.18 47.69
C LEU A 96 -77.06 -5.85 48.17
N LEU A 97 -76.19 -4.91 48.53
CA LEU A 97 -76.59 -3.57 48.94
C LEU A 97 -76.76 -2.66 47.72
N VAL A 98 -77.97 -2.10 47.56
CA VAL A 98 -78.32 -1.26 46.40
C VAL A 98 -79.00 0.04 46.84
N SER A 99 -78.84 1.09 46.03
CA SER A 99 -79.58 2.35 46.19
C SER A 99 -80.58 2.53 45.06
N THR A 100 -81.77 3.06 45.37
CA THR A 100 -82.84 3.34 44.39
C THR A 100 -83.81 4.41 44.91
N ILE A 101 -84.74 4.87 44.06
CA ILE A 101 -85.82 5.80 44.41
C ILE A 101 -87.14 5.03 44.50
N LEU A 102 -87.94 5.30 45.54
CA LEU A 102 -89.26 4.70 45.73
C LEU A 102 -90.35 5.48 45.00
N GLU A 103 -91.32 4.74 44.46
CA GLU A 103 -92.51 5.27 43.79
C GLU A 103 -93.77 4.62 44.37
N ILE A 104 -94.92 5.30 44.25
CA ILE A 104 -96.20 4.73 44.68
C ILE A 104 -96.59 3.57 43.76
N ALA A 105 -96.97 2.44 44.35
CA ALA A 105 -97.40 1.24 43.64
C ALA A 105 -98.76 1.46 42.93
N SER A 106 -99.07 0.61 41.95
CA SER A 106 -100.28 0.75 41.15
C SER A 106 -101.56 0.66 41.99
N LYS A 107 -102.65 1.29 41.54
CA LYS A 107 -103.93 1.31 42.29
C LYS A 107 -104.44 -0.11 42.60
N ALA A 108 -104.34 -1.03 41.64
CA ALA A 108 -104.76 -2.43 41.80
C ALA A 108 -103.92 -3.18 42.87
N GLU A 109 -102.63 -2.90 42.98
CA GLU A 109 -101.76 -3.51 43.99
C GLU A 109 -101.99 -2.94 45.39
N ARG A 110 -102.30 -1.64 45.47
CA ARG A 110 -102.67 -0.97 46.73
C ARG A 110 -103.97 -1.48 47.32
N GLU A 111 -104.99 -1.67 46.48
CA GLU A 111 -106.27 -2.29 46.86
C GLU A 111 -106.06 -3.75 47.31
N LYS A 112 -105.23 -4.51 46.58
CA LYS A 112 -104.92 -5.92 46.91
C LYS A 112 -104.21 -6.10 48.25
N GLN A 113 -103.33 -5.18 48.63
CA GLN A 113 -102.56 -5.23 49.89
C GLN A 113 -103.19 -4.42 51.02
N ASN A 114 -104.37 -3.82 50.80
CA ASN A 114 -105.06 -2.93 51.74
C ASN A 114 -104.12 -1.84 52.33
N ASN A 115 -103.27 -1.26 51.47
CA ASN A 115 -102.32 -0.22 51.85
C ASN A 115 -102.31 0.91 50.79
N PRO A 116 -102.98 2.05 51.06
CA PRO A 116 -103.07 3.16 50.10
C PRO A 116 -101.74 3.91 49.87
N LEU A 117 -100.72 3.67 50.71
CA LEU A 117 -99.37 4.27 50.62
C LEU A 117 -98.30 3.26 50.18
N LEU A 118 -98.68 2.08 49.67
CA LEU A 118 -97.73 1.06 49.23
C LEU A 118 -96.74 1.64 48.20
N VAL A 119 -95.45 1.38 48.41
CA VAL A 119 -94.37 1.81 47.53
C VAL A 119 -93.66 0.64 46.87
N GLN A 120 -93.13 0.89 45.68
CA GLN A 120 -92.28 -0.01 44.90
C GLN A 120 -90.98 0.69 44.53
N ALA A 121 -89.92 -0.07 44.26
CA ALA A 121 -88.64 0.49 43.84
C ALA A 121 -88.68 0.86 42.35
N ASN A 122 -88.16 2.03 42.00
CA ASN A 122 -87.98 2.40 40.59
C ASN A 122 -86.90 1.48 39.97
N PRO A 123 -87.27 0.69 38.94
CA PRO A 123 -86.37 -0.29 38.32
C PRO A 123 -85.20 0.34 37.55
N ARG A 124 -85.36 1.56 37.02
CA ARG A 124 -84.36 2.23 36.16
C ARG A 124 -83.28 2.96 36.94
N LEU A 125 -83.49 3.18 38.23
CA LEU A 125 -82.60 3.99 39.09
C LEU A 125 -81.83 3.15 40.12
N LEU A 126 -81.79 1.82 39.92
CA LEU A 126 -81.12 0.88 40.82
C LEU A 126 -79.62 0.85 40.54
N LYS A 127 -78.79 1.14 41.56
CA LYS A 127 -77.31 1.18 41.45
C LYS A 127 -76.62 0.30 42.49
N LEU A 128 -75.57 -0.41 42.06
CA LEU A 128 -74.69 -1.20 42.94
C LEU A 128 -73.64 -0.28 43.59
N LEU A 129 -73.43 -0.44 44.90
CA LEU A 129 -72.41 0.30 45.64
C LEU A 129 -71.04 -0.39 45.49
N THR A 130 -70.15 0.13 44.63
CA THR A 130 -68.86 -0.49 44.26
C THR A 130 -67.61 0.22 44.78
N SER A 131 -67.74 1.33 45.51
CA SER A 131 -66.62 2.08 46.09
C SER A 131 -66.86 2.44 47.55
N ILE A 132 -65.84 2.28 48.39
CA ILE A 132 -65.83 2.78 49.77
C ILE A 132 -65.62 4.30 49.71
N SER A 133 -66.68 5.10 49.71
CA SER A 133 -66.57 6.54 50.02
C SER A 133 -66.44 6.71 51.54
N SER A 134 -65.71 7.73 51.97
CA SER A 134 -65.51 8.09 53.39
C SER A 134 -66.81 8.46 54.13
N GLU A 135 -67.95 8.47 53.44
CA GLU A 135 -69.29 8.65 54.01
C GLU A 135 -69.98 7.32 54.40
N TYR A 136 -69.36 6.16 54.10
CA TYR A 136 -69.90 4.82 54.38
C TYR A 136 -69.21 4.11 55.55
N PHE A 137 -68.77 4.87 56.55
CA PHE A 137 -68.35 4.31 57.83
C PHE A 137 -69.56 4.20 58.76
N PHE A 138 -70.00 2.98 59.06
CA PHE A 138 -70.89 2.76 60.20
C PHE A 138 -70.04 2.79 61.48
N TYR A 139 -70.23 3.80 62.32
CA TYR A 139 -69.68 3.82 63.67
C TYR A 139 -70.58 2.98 64.58
N ASN A 140 -70.12 1.78 64.94
CA ASN A 140 -70.62 1.05 66.11
C ASN A 140 -69.57 1.14 67.23
N GLU A 141 -69.98 0.91 68.48
CA GLU A 141 -69.15 1.11 69.69
C GLU A 141 -67.81 0.33 69.71
N ASP A 142 -67.58 -0.61 68.78
CA ASP A 142 -66.35 -1.43 68.68
C ASP A 142 -65.56 -1.29 67.34
N GLY A 143 -65.84 -0.29 66.49
CA GLY A 143 -65.00 0.06 65.33
C GLY A 143 -65.60 -0.16 63.93
N ILE A 144 -64.80 0.14 62.89
CA ILE A 144 -65.19 0.21 61.47
C ILE A 144 -65.49 -1.17 60.89
N SER A 145 -66.72 -1.41 60.42
CA SER A 145 -67.09 -2.62 59.67
C SER A 145 -67.28 -2.30 58.17
N VAL A 146 -66.36 -2.79 57.34
CA VAL A 146 -66.50 -2.79 55.87
C VAL A 146 -67.07 -4.14 55.45
N PRO A 147 -68.10 -4.20 54.59
CA PRO A 147 -68.64 -5.47 54.09
C PRO A 147 -67.56 -6.33 53.41
N GLU A 148 -67.48 -7.60 53.81
CA GLU A 148 -66.46 -8.56 53.39
C GLU A 148 -66.32 -8.69 51.86
N THR A 149 -67.42 -8.51 51.13
CA THR A 149 -67.46 -8.57 49.65
C THR A 149 -66.68 -7.44 48.98
N VAL A 150 -66.73 -6.23 49.53
CA VAL A 150 -65.98 -5.07 49.00
C VAL A 150 -64.49 -5.23 49.25
N ARG A 151 -64.12 -5.78 50.43
CA ARG A 151 -62.74 -6.12 50.77
C ARG A 151 -62.16 -7.17 49.82
N GLN A 152 -62.93 -8.22 49.54
CA GLN A 152 -62.50 -9.30 48.63
C GLN A 152 -62.30 -8.82 47.20
N HIS A 153 -63.17 -7.96 46.68
CA HIS A 153 -63.03 -7.42 45.33
C HIS A 153 -61.75 -6.56 45.17
N TYR A 154 -61.47 -5.69 46.15
CA TYR A 154 -60.28 -4.85 46.12
C TYR A 154 -58.98 -5.66 46.24
N ILE A 155 -58.95 -6.67 47.12
CA ILE A 155 -57.79 -7.58 47.24
C ILE A 155 -57.55 -8.35 45.94
N ALA A 156 -58.62 -8.81 45.27
CA ALA A 156 -58.51 -9.53 44.00
C ALA A 156 -57.93 -8.64 42.89
N GLN A 157 -58.30 -7.35 42.85
CA GLN A 157 -57.75 -6.41 41.88
C GLN A 157 -56.25 -6.16 42.11
N CYS A 158 -55.84 -5.83 43.34
CA CYS A 158 -54.42 -5.63 43.67
C CYS A 158 -53.56 -6.87 43.37
N ARG A 159 -54.10 -8.07 43.65
CA ARG A 159 -53.41 -9.33 43.35
C ARG A 159 -53.18 -9.54 41.85
N LYS A 160 -54.19 -9.23 41.03
CA LYS A 160 -54.08 -9.35 39.57
C LYS A 160 -53.03 -8.40 39.00
N GLU A 161 -52.94 -7.19 39.52
CA GLU A 161 -51.93 -6.20 39.11
C GLU A 161 -50.51 -6.68 39.50
N ALA A 162 -50.32 -7.19 40.71
CA ALA A 162 -49.03 -7.73 41.16
C ALA A 162 -48.59 -8.97 40.38
N GLU A 163 -49.52 -9.88 40.05
CA GLU A 163 -49.22 -11.07 39.24
C GLU A 163 -48.79 -10.71 37.81
N ALA A 164 -49.38 -9.67 37.22
CA ALA A 164 -48.97 -9.16 35.91
C ALA A 164 -47.56 -8.55 35.92
N GLU A 165 -47.22 -7.80 36.96
CA GLU A 165 -45.90 -7.18 37.11
C GLU A 165 -44.80 -8.23 37.35
N LEU A 166 -45.08 -9.25 38.17
CA LEU A 166 -44.17 -10.40 38.39
C LEU A 166 -43.92 -11.19 37.10
N ALA A 167 -44.95 -11.39 36.27
CA ALA A 167 -44.79 -12.08 34.99
C ALA A 167 -43.83 -11.32 34.05
N LYS A 168 -43.95 -9.98 34.02
CA LYS A 168 -43.07 -9.12 33.21
C LYS A 168 -41.62 -9.18 33.69
N LEU A 169 -41.38 -9.04 35.00
CA LEU A 169 -40.03 -9.12 35.59
C LEU A 169 -39.36 -10.48 35.36
N ASN A 170 -40.13 -11.58 35.43
CA ASN A 170 -39.61 -12.91 35.15
C ASN A 170 -39.21 -13.10 33.69
N ASP A 171 -39.97 -12.52 32.75
CA ASP A 171 -39.61 -12.57 31.34
C ASP A 171 -38.30 -11.80 31.07
N GLU A 172 -38.17 -10.58 31.61
CA GLU A 172 -36.93 -9.77 31.53
C GLU A 172 -35.71 -10.51 32.12
N LEU A 173 -35.87 -11.15 33.29
CA LEU A 173 -34.82 -11.98 33.91
C LEU A 173 -34.42 -13.17 33.03
N SER A 174 -35.40 -13.83 32.40
CA SER A 174 -35.14 -14.98 31.53
C SER A 174 -34.38 -14.57 30.26
N GLN A 175 -34.72 -13.43 29.68
CA GLN A 175 -34.01 -12.85 28.53
C GLN A 175 -32.59 -12.43 28.92
N GLY A 176 -32.42 -11.81 30.09
CA GLY A 176 -31.10 -11.45 30.62
C GLY A 176 -30.18 -12.66 30.84
N ARG A 177 -30.70 -13.76 31.41
CA ARG A 177 -29.95 -15.01 31.58
C ARG A 177 -29.50 -15.61 30.25
N ARG A 178 -30.40 -15.73 29.27
CA ARG A 178 -30.05 -16.22 27.92
C ARG A 178 -28.95 -15.40 27.27
N ARG A 179 -28.99 -14.07 27.43
CA ARG A 179 -27.95 -13.17 26.92
C ARG A 179 -26.60 -13.38 27.62
N SER A 180 -26.61 -13.58 28.94
CA SER A 180 -25.40 -13.88 29.72
C SER A 180 -24.77 -15.20 29.31
N ASP A 181 -25.59 -16.24 29.11
CA ASP A 181 -25.12 -17.57 28.69
C ASP A 181 -24.51 -17.51 27.28
N ALA A 182 -25.14 -16.78 26.35
CA ALA A 182 -24.63 -16.57 25.00
C ALA A 182 -23.26 -15.85 25.00
N LEU A 183 -23.14 -14.76 25.76
CA LEU A 183 -21.87 -14.02 25.89
C LEU A 183 -20.77 -14.89 26.53
N THR A 184 -21.13 -15.75 27.48
CA THR A 184 -20.17 -16.65 28.13
C THR A 184 -19.63 -17.69 27.15
N ALA A 185 -20.49 -18.23 26.28
CA ALA A 185 -20.07 -19.15 25.23
C ALA A 185 -19.13 -18.48 24.22
N GLU A 186 -19.42 -17.24 23.81
CA GLU A 186 -18.59 -16.46 22.89
C GLU A 186 -17.20 -16.15 23.48
N VAL A 187 -17.12 -15.83 24.77
CA VAL A 187 -15.84 -15.63 25.48
C VAL A 187 -15.00 -16.91 25.48
N ILE A 188 -15.62 -18.07 25.73
CA ILE A 188 -14.90 -19.36 25.72
C ILE A 188 -14.36 -19.67 24.32
N GLU A 189 -15.14 -19.45 23.27
CA GLU A 189 -14.71 -19.66 21.89
C GLU A 189 -13.53 -18.74 21.53
N THR A 190 -13.61 -17.47 21.93
CA THR A 190 -12.55 -16.48 21.69
C THR A 190 -11.26 -16.83 22.43
N GLN A 191 -11.36 -17.30 23.69
CA GLN A 191 -10.20 -17.77 24.46
C GLN A 191 -9.53 -19.00 23.84
N GLN A 192 -10.31 -19.89 23.21
CA GLN A 192 -9.75 -21.04 22.49
C GLN A 192 -8.99 -20.61 21.22
N LYS A 193 -9.51 -19.63 20.47
CA LYS A 193 -8.83 -19.07 19.30
C LYS A 193 -7.51 -18.39 19.67
N ILE A 194 -7.50 -17.58 20.74
CA ILE A 194 -6.28 -16.93 21.24
C ILE A 194 -5.21 -17.96 21.59
N LYS A 195 -5.57 -19.04 22.29
CA LYS A 195 -4.61 -20.12 22.62
C LYS A 195 -4.03 -20.81 21.39
N GLN A 196 -4.82 -20.99 20.33
CA GLN A 196 -4.32 -21.56 19.07
C GLN A 196 -3.34 -20.61 18.38
N GLU A 197 -3.66 -19.31 18.34
CA GLU A 197 -2.78 -18.29 17.75
C GLU A 197 -1.47 -18.14 18.53
N GLU A 198 -1.51 -18.18 19.87
CA GLU A 198 -0.32 -18.17 20.72
C GLU A 198 0.61 -19.36 20.43
N ALA A 199 0.06 -20.56 20.24
CA ALA A 199 0.85 -21.74 19.89
C ALA A 199 1.49 -21.60 18.50
N SER A 200 0.75 -21.13 17.50
CA SER A 200 1.29 -20.88 16.16
C SER A 200 2.37 -19.78 16.15
N LEU A 201 2.24 -18.76 17.00
CA LEU A 201 3.26 -17.72 17.16
C LEU A 201 4.57 -18.28 17.73
N GLN A 202 4.49 -19.15 18.74
CA GLN A 202 5.67 -19.79 19.33
C GLN A 202 6.43 -20.67 18.32
N GLU A 203 5.70 -21.41 17.48
CA GLU A 203 6.32 -22.19 16.40
C GLU A 203 7.03 -21.28 15.37
N ALA A 204 6.39 -20.18 14.98
CA ALA A 204 6.99 -19.22 14.06
C ALA A 204 8.25 -18.53 14.64
N GLU A 205 8.24 -18.20 15.93
CA GLU A 205 9.41 -17.64 16.64
C GLU A 205 10.57 -18.63 16.67
N ALA A 206 10.32 -19.92 16.92
CA ALA A 206 11.35 -20.96 16.88
C ALA A 206 11.98 -21.09 15.48
N HIS A 207 11.16 -21.07 14.43
CA HIS A 207 11.65 -21.08 13.04
C HIS A 207 12.47 -19.83 12.70
N ALA A 208 12.08 -18.65 13.20
CA ALA A 208 12.81 -17.41 12.98
C ALA A 208 14.20 -17.43 13.64
N ILE A 209 14.33 -18.02 14.83
CA ILE A 209 15.61 -18.21 15.53
C ILE A 209 16.52 -19.12 14.71
N MET A 210 16.02 -20.29 14.26
CA MET A 210 16.80 -21.21 13.43
C MET A 210 17.29 -20.54 12.12
N ALA A 211 16.41 -19.80 11.44
CA ALA A 211 16.79 -19.08 10.23
C ALA A 211 17.83 -17.98 10.48
N GLN A 212 17.82 -17.34 11.65
CA GLN A 212 18.85 -16.39 12.05
C GLN A 212 20.22 -17.06 12.26
N GLU A 213 20.24 -18.25 12.88
CA GLU A 213 21.48 -19.03 13.08
C GLU A 213 22.07 -19.48 11.74
N GLU A 214 21.24 -20.00 10.82
CA GLU A 214 21.67 -20.35 9.46
C GLU A 214 22.23 -19.14 8.70
N LEU A 215 21.55 -18.00 8.77
CA LEU A 215 22.01 -16.77 8.12
C LEU A 215 23.37 -16.31 8.68
N GLN A 216 23.59 -16.47 9.99
CA GLN A 216 24.85 -16.12 10.63
C GLN A 216 25.99 -17.04 10.16
N ALA A 217 25.74 -18.35 10.07
CA ALA A 217 26.71 -19.31 9.54
C ALA A 217 27.10 -18.99 8.08
N ILE A 218 26.11 -18.70 7.21
CA ILE A 218 26.36 -18.32 5.81
C ILE A 218 27.18 -17.02 5.72
N LYS A 219 26.92 -16.03 6.59
CA LYS A 219 27.69 -14.79 6.62
C LYS A 219 29.16 -15.02 6.98
N GLU A 220 29.43 -15.93 7.91
CA GLU A 220 30.79 -16.28 8.32
C GLU A 220 31.55 -17.01 7.20
N GLU A 221 30.89 -17.97 6.53
CA GLU A 221 31.45 -18.65 5.36
C GLU A 221 31.77 -17.66 4.22
N LEU A 222 30.85 -16.74 3.94
CA LEU A 222 31.06 -15.68 2.94
C LEU A 222 32.23 -14.76 3.33
N ALA A 223 32.41 -14.45 4.62
CA ALA A 223 33.51 -13.62 5.10
C ALA A 223 34.87 -14.28 4.91
N GLU A 224 34.98 -15.59 5.22
CA GLU A 224 36.24 -16.33 5.00
C GLU A 224 36.55 -16.48 3.50
N ALA A 225 35.53 -16.76 2.68
CA ALA A 225 35.68 -16.81 1.22
C ALA A 225 36.16 -15.46 0.64
N ARG A 226 35.62 -14.34 1.12
CA ARG A 226 36.08 -12.98 0.74
C ARG A 226 37.53 -12.76 1.14
N LYS A 227 37.92 -13.16 2.36
CA LYS A 227 39.29 -13.02 2.87
C LYS A 227 40.28 -13.87 2.08
N GLN A 228 39.90 -15.08 1.68
CA GLN A 228 40.71 -15.92 0.81
C GLN A 228 40.89 -15.27 -0.57
N ARG A 229 39.82 -14.76 -1.18
CA ARG A 229 39.87 -14.02 -2.45
C ARG A 229 40.76 -12.78 -2.37
N ASP A 230 40.69 -12.02 -1.28
CA ASP A 230 41.51 -10.82 -1.10
C ASP A 230 43.00 -11.15 -0.90
N ARG A 231 43.33 -12.25 -0.19
CA ARG A 231 44.71 -12.77 -0.11
C ARG A 231 45.26 -13.17 -1.48
N GLU A 232 44.44 -13.86 -2.27
CA GLU A 232 44.80 -14.29 -3.61
C GLU A 232 45.01 -13.08 -4.53
N ARG A 233 44.11 -12.08 -4.48
CA ARG A 233 44.28 -10.78 -5.15
C ARG A 233 45.59 -10.09 -4.77
N GLY A 234 45.92 -10.02 -3.49
CA GLY A 234 47.17 -9.41 -3.03
C GLY A 234 48.42 -10.14 -3.54
N ARG A 235 48.37 -11.47 -3.63
CA ARG A 235 49.46 -12.26 -4.24
C ARG A 235 49.63 -11.93 -5.72
N ILE A 236 48.53 -11.76 -6.45
CA ILE A 236 48.53 -11.43 -7.89
C ILE A 236 49.05 -10.03 -8.14
N GLU A 237 48.59 -9.03 -7.38
CA GLU A 237 49.09 -7.65 -7.45
C GLU A 237 50.60 -7.62 -7.20
N SER A 238 51.09 -8.35 -6.19
CA SER A 238 52.54 -8.50 -5.94
C SER A 238 53.29 -9.12 -7.12
N GLN A 239 52.75 -10.16 -7.77
CA GLN A 239 53.38 -10.77 -8.95
C GLN A 239 53.41 -9.82 -10.15
N ALA A 240 52.34 -9.06 -10.38
CA ALA A 240 52.27 -8.06 -11.43
C ALA A 240 53.27 -6.90 -11.18
N ASP A 241 53.36 -6.43 -9.94
CA ASP A 241 54.30 -5.39 -9.53
C ASP A 241 55.75 -5.85 -9.64
N GLU A 242 56.05 -7.11 -9.27
CA GLU A 242 57.36 -7.71 -9.48
C GLU A 242 57.74 -7.78 -10.96
N LEU A 243 56.81 -8.21 -11.83
CA LEU A 243 57.05 -8.24 -13.28
C LEU A 243 57.29 -6.83 -13.82
N ARG A 244 56.51 -5.84 -13.39
CA ARG A 244 56.70 -4.43 -13.76
C ARG A 244 58.04 -3.88 -13.30
N ALA A 245 58.43 -4.13 -12.05
CA ALA A 245 59.72 -3.72 -11.53
C ALA A 245 60.87 -4.37 -12.32
N TYR A 246 60.73 -5.65 -12.65
CA TYR A 246 61.69 -6.39 -13.48
C TYR A 246 61.82 -5.80 -14.89
N VAL A 247 60.69 -5.48 -15.53
CA VAL A 247 60.66 -4.84 -16.86
C VAL A 247 61.25 -3.43 -16.80
N LYS A 248 60.92 -2.65 -15.76
CA LYS A 248 61.45 -1.29 -15.53
C LYS A 248 62.97 -1.29 -15.39
N ALA A 249 63.53 -2.24 -14.65
CA ALA A 249 64.97 -2.41 -14.50
C ALA A 249 65.70 -2.79 -15.81
N ARG A 250 64.98 -3.36 -16.79
CA ARG A 250 65.53 -3.89 -18.04
C ARG A 250 64.96 -3.24 -19.31
N ILE A 251 64.49 -2.00 -19.23
CA ILE A 251 63.91 -1.28 -20.38
C ILE A 251 64.87 -1.20 -21.56
N ALA A 252 66.14 -0.85 -21.33
CA ALA A 252 67.15 -0.69 -22.38
C ALA A 252 67.37 -1.98 -23.20
N PRO A 253 67.67 -3.15 -22.60
CA PRO A 253 67.80 -4.40 -23.36
C PRO A 253 66.48 -4.86 -24.00
N LEU A 254 65.33 -4.71 -23.35
CA LEU A 254 64.03 -5.08 -23.92
C LEU A 254 63.68 -4.25 -25.18
N ARG A 255 64.06 -2.96 -25.20
CA ARG A 255 63.92 -2.10 -26.38
C ARG A 255 64.86 -2.50 -27.51
N ARG A 256 66.13 -2.76 -27.21
CA ARG A 256 67.13 -3.19 -28.21
C ARG A 256 66.74 -4.51 -28.89
N LEU A 257 66.12 -5.39 -28.13
CA LEU A 257 65.58 -6.65 -28.62
C LEU A 257 64.22 -6.50 -29.31
N GLU A 258 63.66 -5.29 -29.44
CA GLU A 258 62.34 -5.05 -30.03
C GLU A 258 61.20 -5.85 -29.37
N LEU A 259 61.34 -6.19 -28.08
CA LEU A 259 60.33 -6.90 -27.30
C LEU A 259 59.25 -5.97 -26.75
N VAL A 260 59.54 -4.67 -26.65
CA VAL A 260 58.61 -3.62 -26.21
C VAL A 260 58.79 -2.36 -27.06
N THR A 261 57.70 -1.64 -27.31
CA THR A 261 57.70 -0.35 -28.04
C THR A 261 57.70 0.84 -27.09
N GLN A 262 58.07 2.03 -27.59
CA GLN A 262 58.04 3.26 -26.78
C GLN A 262 56.63 3.60 -26.31
N ALA A 263 55.62 3.51 -27.18
CA ALA A 263 54.22 3.75 -26.82
C ALA A 263 53.72 2.80 -25.72
N GLN A 264 54.17 1.54 -25.73
CA GLN A 264 53.85 0.59 -24.66
C GLN A 264 54.55 0.97 -23.36
N LEU A 265 55.82 1.37 -23.40
CA LEU A 265 56.54 1.81 -22.20
C LEU A 265 55.94 3.08 -21.60
N ASP A 266 55.56 4.06 -22.44
CA ASP A 266 54.91 5.30 -22.00
C ASP A 266 53.53 5.03 -21.40
N SER A 267 52.84 4.00 -21.90
CA SER A 267 51.56 3.53 -21.36
C SER A 267 51.68 2.76 -20.03
N LEU A 268 52.84 2.18 -19.73
CA LEU A 268 53.07 1.29 -18.58
C LEU A 268 53.81 1.98 -17.44
N PHE A 269 54.73 2.87 -17.82
CA PHE A 269 55.45 3.77 -16.95
C PHE A 269 55.21 5.16 -17.51
N PRO A 270 53.97 5.70 -17.38
CA PRO A 270 53.78 7.10 -17.60
C PRO A 270 54.81 7.80 -16.71
N GLY A 271 55.78 8.48 -17.31
CA GLY A 271 56.62 9.37 -16.53
C GLY A 271 55.72 10.37 -15.82
N ASP A 272 56.22 11.03 -14.77
CA ASP A 272 55.53 12.17 -14.13
C ASP A 272 55.14 13.29 -15.13
N ASN A 273 55.55 13.17 -16.41
CA ASN A 273 55.25 14.03 -17.54
C ASN A 273 54.25 13.46 -18.58
N VAL A 274 53.50 12.39 -18.29
CA VAL A 274 52.41 11.89 -19.16
C VAL A 274 51.04 12.39 -18.70
N ALA A 275 50.99 13.62 -18.19
CA ALA A 275 49.92 14.51 -18.62
C ALA A 275 50.23 14.86 -20.07
N GLY A 276 49.88 13.94 -20.98
CA GLY A 276 49.97 14.23 -22.41
C GLY A 276 49.28 15.55 -22.64
N GLN A 277 49.97 16.48 -23.30
CA GLN A 277 49.44 17.71 -23.86
C GLN A 277 48.31 17.34 -24.85
N ARG A 278 47.18 16.89 -24.34
CA ARG A 278 45.89 16.96 -25.01
C ARG A 278 45.41 18.34 -24.68
N GLU A 279 45.10 19.13 -25.70
CA GLU A 279 44.53 20.47 -25.56
C GLU A 279 43.45 20.40 -24.48
N ASP A 280 43.79 20.86 -23.27
CA ASP A 280 42.80 21.22 -22.28
C ASP A 280 42.11 22.38 -22.97
N ASN A 281 40.98 22.08 -23.62
CA ASN A 281 40.08 23.12 -24.06
C ASN A 281 39.80 23.92 -22.78
N ASP A 282 40.28 25.16 -22.72
CA ASP A 282 40.17 26.08 -21.59
C ASP A 282 38.69 26.49 -21.37
N TRP A 283 37.82 25.50 -21.20
CA TRP A 283 36.44 25.73 -20.82
C TRP A 283 36.43 26.18 -19.37
N PRO A 284 35.57 27.14 -19.04
CA PRO A 284 35.42 27.59 -17.67
C PRO A 284 35.08 26.39 -16.78
N LEU A 285 35.82 26.24 -15.68
CA LEU A 285 35.51 25.25 -14.67
C LEU A 285 34.16 25.59 -14.04
N PHE A 286 33.33 24.57 -13.83
CA PHE A 286 32.08 24.74 -13.10
C PHE A 286 32.34 25.21 -11.66
N ASP A 287 31.90 26.43 -11.33
CA ASP A 287 32.12 27.08 -10.03
C ASP A 287 31.00 26.84 -9.00
N GLY A 288 29.98 26.08 -9.37
CA GLY A 288 28.83 25.76 -8.51
C GLY A 288 27.76 26.86 -8.41
N LYS A 289 27.89 28.02 -9.07
CA LYS A 289 26.96 29.16 -8.92
C LYS A 289 25.89 29.24 -10.01
N THR A 290 26.23 28.93 -11.26
CA THR A 290 25.26 28.81 -12.37
C THR A 290 24.62 27.42 -12.40
N THR A 291 23.41 27.28 -12.93
CA THR A 291 22.85 25.95 -13.24
C THR A 291 23.62 25.38 -14.43
N PRO A 292 24.47 24.35 -14.25
CA PRO A 292 25.38 23.86 -15.30
C PRO A 292 24.60 23.39 -16.54
N ILE A 293 23.37 22.90 -16.34
CA ILE A 293 22.53 22.35 -17.39
C ILE A 293 21.97 23.42 -18.33
N ASP A 294 21.62 24.60 -17.83
CA ASP A 294 21.16 25.71 -18.67
C ASP A 294 22.29 26.22 -19.58
N HIS A 295 23.52 26.29 -19.06
CA HIS A 295 24.70 26.59 -19.88
C HIS A 295 24.92 25.54 -20.97
N ILE A 296 24.87 24.26 -20.61
CA ILE A 296 24.96 23.14 -21.56
C ILE A 296 23.87 23.27 -22.62
N GLN A 297 22.62 23.53 -22.24
CA GLN A 297 21.51 23.66 -23.18
C GLN A 297 21.75 24.80 -24.18
N ARG A 298 22.14 25.99 -23.72
CA ARG A 298 22.39 27.15 -24.58
C ARG A 298 23.58 26.92 -25.51
N TYR A 299 24.64 26.29 -25.00
CA TYR A 299 25.81 25.91 -25.79
C TYR A 299 25.43 24.95 -26.93
N LEU A 300 24.70 23.88 -26.60
CA LEU A 300 24.23 22.91 -27.57
C LEU A 300 23.30 23.54 -28.61
N PHE A 301 22.41 24.44 -28.16
CA PHE A 301 21.51 25.16 -29.07
C PHE A 301 22.29 26.07 -30.03
N GLY A 302 23.36 26.72 -29.56
CA GLY A 302 24.32 27.45 -30.41
C GLY A 302 25.00 26.59 -31.48
N LYS A 303 25.16 25.30 -31.23
CA LYS A 303 25.68 24.30 -32.19
C LYS A 303 24.62 23.67 -33.09
N GLY A 304 23.36 24.11 -33.02
CA GLY A 304 22.26 23.52 -33.79
C GLY A 304 21.70 22.23 -33.18
N ILE A 305 21.89 22.01 -31.88
CA ILE A 305 21.37 20.85 -31.14
C ILE A 305 20.39 21.34 -30.07
N GLY A 306 19.09 21.12 -30.27
CA GLY A 306 18.06 21.64 -29.37
C GLY A 306 17.46 20.59 -28.44
N TYR A 307 18.17 20.14 -27.39
CA TYR A 307 17.57 19.25 -26.38
C TYR A 307 16.79 20.03 -25.29
N PRO A 308 15.61 19.57 -24.86
CA PRO A 308 14.86 20.20 -23.77
C PRO A 308 15.63 20.17 -22.45
N LEU A 309 15.37 21.16 -21.59
CA LEU A 309 16.09 21.31 -20.32
C LEU A 309 15.83 20.14 -19.39
N ASP A 310 14.56 19.72 -19.28
CA ASP A 310 14.11 18.58 -18.46
C ASP A 310 14.77 17.26 -18.90
N LEU A 311 15.01 17.07 -20.21
CA LEU A 311 15.74 15.91 -20.72
C LEU A 311 17.20 15.93 -20.26
N LEU A 312 17.87 17.08 -20.33
CA LEU A 312 19.27 17.23 -19.92
C LEU A 312 19.43 17.12 -18.41
N GLU A 313 18.51 17.67 -17.62
CA GLU A 313 18.48 17.54 -16.16
C GLU A 313 18.29 16.08 -15.75
N ASN A 314 17.34 15.39 -16.41
CA ASN A 314 17.10 13.97 -16.16
C ASN A 314 18.33 13.12 -16.53
N PHE A 315 18.93 13.36 -17.70
CA PHE A 315 20.14 12.64 -18.12
C PHE A 315 21.32 12.89 -17.17
N HIS A 316 21.53 14.14 -16.72
CA HIS A 316 22.55 14.47 -15.73
C HIS A 316 22.32 13.75 -14.39
N ALA A 317 21.09 13.78 -13.86
CA ALA A 317 20.74 13.08 -12.62
C ALA A 317 20.97 11.56 -12.74
N LEU A 318 20.62 10.97 -13.89
CA LEU A 318 20.88 9.56 -14.18
C LEU A 318 22.38 9.23 -14.20
N LEU A 319 23.23 10.07 -14.81
CA LEU A 319 24.68 9.91 -14.74
C LEU A 319 25.17 9.94 -13.28
N GLY A 320 24.57 10.77 -12.42
CA GLY A 320 24.88 10.83 -10.99
C GLY A 320 24.52 9.55 -10.19
N THR A 321 23.61 8.71 -10.70
CA THR A 321 23.28 7.42 -10.04
C THR A 321 24.35 6.35 -10.23
N GLY A 322 25.14 6.49 -11.30
CA GLY A 322 26.11 5.48 -11.73
C GLY A 322 25.49 4.25 -12.37
N ASP A 323 24.16 4.12 -12.45
CA ASP A 323 23.47 2.94 -13.01
C ASP A 323 23.56 2.86 -14.54
N LEU A 324 23.16 1.72 -15.11
CA LEU A 324 23.02 1.58 -16.56
C LEU A 324 21.87 2.47 -17.06
N ILE A 325 22.12 3.27 -18.08
CA ILE A 325 21.10 4.10 -18.73
C ILE A 325 20.78 3.50 -20.10
N ILE A 326 19.52 3.31 -20.42
CA ILE A 326 19.06 2.83 -21.72
C ILE A 326 18.32 3.97 -22.41
N LEU A 327 18.87 4.46 -23.52
CA LEU A 327 18.22 5.44 -24.38
C LEU A 327 17.35 4.69 -25.38
N SER A 328 16.04 4.90 -25.36
CA SER A 328 15.10 4.25 -26.28
C SER A 328 14.43 5.26 -27.21
N GLY A 329 14.12 4.87 -28.44
CA GLY A 329 13.41 5.72 -29.39
C GLY A 329 13.65 5.31 -30.84
N LEU A 330 12.94 5.95 -31.77
CA LEU A 330 13.07 5.69 -33.20
C LEU A 330 14.50 5.92 -33.71
N SER A 331 14.85 5.30 -34.83
CA SER A 331 16.11 5.59 -35.52
C SER A 331 16.18 7.08 -35.90
N GLY A 332 17.35 7.69 -35.74
CA GLY A 332 17.53 9.13 -35.99
C GLY A 332 17.02 10.08 -34.90
N SER A 333 16.50 9.58 -33.77
CA SER A 333 16.03 10.42 -32.64
C SER A 333 17.14 11.14 -31.85
N GLY A 334 18.41 10.95 -32.21
CA GLY A 334 19.54 11.64 -31.57
C GLY A 334 20.01 11.02 -30.24
N LYS A 335 19.74 9.72 -30.00
CA LYS A 335 20.19 8.97 -28.81
C LYS A 335 21.71 9.02 -28.63
N THR A 336 22.45 8.53 -29.63
CA THR A 336 23.92 8.53 -29.64
C THR A 336 24.47 9.96 -29.66
N ASN A 337 23.76 10.88 -30.33
CA ASN A 337 24.16 12.29 -30.39
C ASN A 337 24.10 12.96 -29.01
N LEU A 338 23.12 12.65 -28.16
CA LEU A 338 23.05 13.18 -26.79
C LEU A 338 24.33 12.86 -26.02
N VAL A 339 24.78 11.60 -26.08
CA VAL A 339 26.00 11.18 -25.37
C VAL A 339 27.23 11.96 -25.86
N LYS A 340 27.39 12.06 -27.19
CA LYS A 340 28.51 12.79 -27.80
C LYS A 340 28.50 14.27 -27.43
N SER A 341 27.36 14.92 -27.66
CA SER A 341 27.22 16.36 -27.46
C SER A 341 27.26 16.74 -25.99
N TYR A 342 26.74 15.90 -25.10
CA TYR A 342 26.81 16.12 -23.65
C TYR A 342 28.25 16.00 -23.13
N ALA A 343 28.99 14.96 -23.55
CA ALA A 343 30.40 14.82 -23.19
C ALA A 343 31.22 16.01 -23.70
N GLU A 344 30.99 16.42 -24.95
CA GLU A 344 31.57 17.61 -25.55
C GLU A 344 31.05 18.93 -24.94
N ALA A 345 29.91 18.99 -24.28
CA ALA A 345 29.50 20.21 -23.59
C ALA A 345 30.13 20.33 -22.19
N THR A 346 30.58 19.19 -21.63
CA THR A 346 30.99 19.06 -20.21
C THR A 346 32.49 18.85 -20.00
N GLY A 347 33.27 18.72 -21.07
CA GLY A 347 34.72 18.54 -21.05
C GLY A 347 35.12 17.10 -20.76
N ASN A 348 34.20 16.18 -21.03
CA ASN A 348 34.29 14.77 -20.69
C ASN A 348 34.43 13.91 -21.94
N GLU A 349 34.82 12.66 -21.75
CA GLU A 349 35.10 11.71 -22.83
C GLU A 349 33.91 10.79 -23.08
N HIS A 350 33.76 10.34 -24.32
CA HIS A 350 32.76 9.35 -24.69
C HIS A 350 33.33 8.29 -25.61
N ARG A 351 32.82 7.06 -25.51
CA ARG A 351 33.14 5.97 -26.43
C ARG A 351 31.86 5.35 -26.96
N ILE A 352 31.65 5.43 -28.27
CA ILE A 352 30.54 4.74 -28.94
C ILE A 352 31.02 3.38 -29.44
N ILE A 353 30.35 2.32 -29.02
CA ILE A 353 30.70 0.93 -29.33
C ILE A 353 29.49 0.28 -30.00
N PRO A 354 29.54 0.04 -31.31
CA PRO A 354 28.42 -0.57 -32.02
C PRO A 354 28.35 -2.07 -31.69
N VAL A 355 27.23 -2.50 -31.11
CA VAL A 355 26.94 -3.92 -30.87
C VAL A 355 26.76 -4.64 -32.20
N LYS A 356 27.20 -5.89 -32.27
CA LYS A 356 27.07 -6.73 -33.47
C LYS A 356 26.04 -7.82 -33.25
N PRO A 357 25.29 -8.22 -34.29
CA PRO A 357 24.21 -9.20 -34.16
C PRO A 357 24.72 -10.60 -33.77
N ASN A 358 26.00 -10.89 -34.01
CA ASN A 358 26.64 -12.15 -33.67
C ASN A 358 27.19 -12.20 -32.24
N TRP A 359 26.98 -11.16 -31.42
CA TRP A 359 27.41 -11.17 -30.02
C TRP A 359 26.56 -12.16 -29.21
N THR A 360 27.23 -13.13 -28.60
CA THR A 360 26.59 -14.26 -27.91
C THR A 360 27.20 -14.56 -26.55
N SER A 361 28.35 -13.97 -26.20
CA SER A 361 29.01 -14.19 -24.91
C SER A 361 29.68 -12.93 -24.36
N ALA A 362 30.08 -12.97 -23.09
CA ALA A 362 30.82 -11.89 -22.46
C ALA A 362 32.17 -11.61 -23.13
N GLU A 363 32.73 -12.58 -23.87
CA GLU A 363 33.98 -12.42 -24.61
C GLU A 363 33.86 -11.44 -25.78
N ASP A 364 32.67 -11.32 -26.38
CA ASP A 364 32.42 -10.34 -27.44
C ASP A 364 32.50 -8.89 -26.92
N LEU A 365 32.20 -8.71 -25.63
CA LEU A 365 32.24 -7.42 -24.95
C LEU A 365 33.60 -7.17 -24.27
N LEU A 366 34.12 -8.12 -23.51
CA LEU A 366 35.33 -7.94 -22.70
C LEU A 366 36.61 -8.32 -23.44
N GLY A 367 36.49 -9.19 -24.45
CA GLY A 367 37.62 -9.82 -25.12
C GLY A 367 37.81 -11.25 -24.63
N PHE A 368 38.82 -11.92 -25.17
CA PHE A 368 39.16 -13.28 -24.80
C PHE A 368 40.67 -13.46 -24.68
N HIS A 369 41.07 -14.40 -23.82
CA HIS A 369 42.44 -14.87 -23.80
C HIS A 369 42.65 -15.83 -24.97
N ASN A 370 43.61 -15.55 -25.86
CA ASN A 370 43.96 -16.45 -26.94
C ASN A 370 45.09 -17.40 -26.48
N PRO A 371 44.82 -18.71 -26.23
CA PRO A 371 45.83 -19.61 -25.69
C PRO A 371 46.99 -19.88 -26.67
N LEU A 372 46.74 -19.77 -27.98
CA LEU A 372 47.78 -19.94 -29.01
C LEU A 372 48.74 -18.75 -29.05
N GLN A 373 48.23 -17.55 -28.76
CA GLN A 373 49.02 -16.33 -28.74
C GLN A 373 49.53 -15.96 -27.34
N ARG A 374 48.99 -16.60 -26.29
CA ARG A 374 49.19 -16.29 -24.86
C ARG A 374 49.09 -14.79 -24.59
N ALA A 375 48.06 -14.19 -25.17
CA ALA A 375 47.79 -12.78 -25.08
C ALA A 375 46.29 -12.59 -24.98
N TYR A 376 45.90 -11.61 -24.17
CA TYR A 376 44.52 -11.16 -24.12
C TYR A 376 44.24 -10.27 -25.33
N ALA A 377 43.14 -10.54 -26.04
CA ALA A 377 42.66 -9.71 -27.14
C ALA A 377 41.58 -8.75 -26.60
N PRO A 378 41.93 -7.49 -26.27
CA PRO A 378 40.96 -6.54 -25.75
C PRO A 378 39.99 -6.09 -26.85
N THR A 379 38.78 -5.74 -26.44
CA THR A 379 37.76 -5.11 -27.30
C THR A 379 37.83 -3.58 -27.16
N PRO A 380 37.17 -2.82 -28.06
CA PRO A 380 37.02 -1.37 -27.89
C PRO A 380 36.36 -0.95 -26.58
N PHE A 381 35.55 -1.84 -25.98
CA PHE A 381 34.95 -1.65 -24.66
C PHE A 381 36.00 -1.73 -23.56
N LEU A 382 36.84 -2.77 -23.58
CA LEU A 382 37.89 -2.94 -22.59
C LEU A 382 38.95 -1.83 -22.70
N GLU A 383 39.31 -1.45 -23.93
CA GLU A 383 40.21 -0.32 -24.19
C GLU A 383 39.69 0.98 -23.56
N ALA A 384 38.39 1.26 -23.68
CA ALA A 384 37.78 2.46 -23.10
C ALA A 384 37.84 2.46 -21.57
N LEU A 385 37.77 1.29 -20.92
CA LEU A 385 37.97 1.18 -19.47
C LEU A 385 39.42 1.47 -19.08
N PHE A 386 40.40 0.99 -19.86
CA PHE A 386 41.81 1.32 -19.61
C PHE A 386 42.11 2.80 -19.80
N ASP A 387 41.51 3.44 -20.81
CA ASP A 387 41.66 4.88 -21.02
C ASP A 387 41.07 5.66 -19.84
N ALA A 388 39.88 5.28 -19.36
CA ALA A 388 39.26 5.89 -18.20
C ALA A 388 40.08 5.72 -16.90
N GLN A 389 40.81 4.60 -16.77
CA GLN A 389 41.70 4.37 -15.64
C GLN A 389 42.95 5.27 -15.68
N ARG A 390 43.40 5.65 -16.87
CA ARG A 390 44.56 6.55 -17.07
C ARG A 390 44.20 8.03 -16.91
N ASP A 391 42.94 8.38 -17.11
CA ASP A 391 42.42 9.75 -16.97
C ASP A 391 41.26 9.80 -15.96
N PRO A 392 41.54 9.76 -14.65
CA PRO A 392 40.52 9.76 -13.60
C PRO A 392 39.82 11.12 -13.42
N GLU A 393 40.33 12.21 -14.02
CA GLU A 393 39.77 13.56 -13.85
C GLU A 393 38.54 13.81 -14.72
N ARG A 394 38.44 13.14 -15.87
CA ARG A 394 37.32 13.24 -16.81
C ARG A 394 36.35 12.08 -16.63
N LEU A 395 35.07 12.36 -16.78
CA LEU A 395 34.03 11.34 -16.87
C LEU A 395 34.14 10.65 -18.23
N TYR A 396 34.05 9.31 -18.25
CA TYR A 396 34.00 8.51 -19.46
C TYR A 396 32.59 7.92 -19.63
N ILE A 397 31.88 8.36 -20.66
CA ILE A 397 30.54 7.83 -21.00
C ILE A 397 30.69 6.78 -22.11
N ILE A 398 30.60 5.51 -21.74
CA ILE A 398 30.68 4.38 -22.67
C ILE A 398 29.27 4.02 -23.14
N CYS A 399 29.00 4.24 -24.43
CA CYS A 399 27.71 3.99 -25.05
C CYS A 399 27.76 2.76 -25.96
N LEU A 400 26.96 1.73 -25.63
CA LEU A 400 26.69 0.59 -26.50
C LEU A 400 25.59 0.98 -27.49
N ASP A 401 25.97 1.23 -28.74
CA ASP A 401 25.03 1.60 -29.79
C ASP A 401 24.35 0.36 -30.38
N GLU A 402 23.06 0.48 -30.69
CA GLU A 402 22.19 -0.64 -31.08
C GLU A 402 22.28 -1.82 -30.11
N MET A 403 22.22 -1.53 -28.80
CA MET A 403 22.42 -2.50 -27.73
C MET A 403 21.50 -3.73 -27.87
N ASN A 404 20.30 -3.56 -28.42
CA ASN A 404 19.32 -4.61 -28.62
C ASN A 404 19.42 -5.35 -29.96
N LEU A 405 20.46 -5.11 -30.76
CA LEU A 405 20.74 -5.87 -31.98
C LEU A 405 21.14 -7.32 -31.67
N ALA A 406 21.73 -7.54 -30.50
CA ALA A 406 21.98 -8.85 -29.92
C ALA A 406 21.21 -9.00 -28.60
N ARG A 407 21.05 -10.23 -28.13
CA ARG A 407 20.41 -10.48 -26.83
C ARG A 407 21.30 -9.98 -25.70
N VAL A 408 20.94 -8.83 -25.12
CA VAL A 408 21.69 -8.15 -24.05
C VAL A 408 22.02 -9.08 -22.89
N GLU A 409 21.11 -9.98 -22.51
CA GLU A 409 21.37 -10.94 -21.43
C GLU A 409 22.55 -11.88 -21.69
N TYR A 410 22.95 -12.11 -22.94
CA TYR A 410 23.99 -13.10 -23.26
C TYR A 410 25.39 -12.49 -23.16
N TYR A 411 25.61 -11.38 -23.85
CA TYR A 411 26.94 -10.75 -23.86
C TYR A 411 27.17 -9.82 -22.66
N PHE A 412 26.11 -9.36 -21.98
CA PHE A 412 26.21 -8.41 -20.88
C PHE A 412 25.98 -9.07 -19.49
N ALA A 413 25.66 -10.37 -19.42
CA ALA A 413 25.29 -11.04 -18.16
C ALA A 413 26.37 -10.96 -17.07
N ASP A 414 27.59 -11.40 -17.38
CA ASP A 414 28.70 -11.42 -16.40
C ASP A 414 28.99 -10.00 -15.93
N PHE A 415 28.94 -9.04 -16.85
CA PHE A 415 29.12 -7.63 -16.54
C PHE A 415 28.02 -7.10 -15.61
N LEU A 416 26.75 -7.37 -15.89
CA LEU A 416 25.62 -6.99 -15.03
C LEU A 416 25.69 -7.61 -13.64
N SER A 417 26.17 -8.85 -13.53
CA SER A 417 26.37 -9.55 -12.28
C SER A 417 27.47 -8.88 -11.44
N ARG A 418 28.63 -8.57 -12.06
CA ARG A 418 29.72 -7.86 -11.37
C ARG A 418 29.33 -6.44 -10.96
N LEU A 419 28.54 -5.74 -11.79
CA LEU A 419 28.02 -4.40 -11.46
C LEU A 419 27.02 -4.38 -10.30
N GLU A 420 26.57 -5.54 -9.77
CA GLU A 420 25.80 -5.58 -8.52
C GLU A 420 26.63 -5.17 -7.31
N ASP A 421 27.93 -5.45 -7.34
CA ASP A 421 28.87 -4.91 -6.37
C ASP A 421 29.12 -3.43 -6.71
N ARG A 422 28.48 -2.54 -5.94
CA ARG A 422 28.58 -1.09 -6.17
C ARG A 422 29.91 -0.52 -5.69
N LYS A 423 30.68 -1.25 -4.86
CA LYS A 423 31.95 -0.81 -4.28
C LYS A 423 33.13 -1.47 -4.97
N GLY A 424 33.55 -0.90 -6.10
CA GLY A 424 34.76 -1.34 -6.82
C GLY A 424 34.59 -2.72 -7.47
N PRO A 425 33.63 -2.89 -8.39
CA PRO A 425 33.41 -4.16 -9.06
C PRO A 425 34.65 -4.57 -9.86
N SER A 426 35.07 -5.82 -9.68
CA SER A 426 36.22 -6.38 -10.38
C SER A 426 35.82 -7.50 -11.34
N ILE A 427 36.47 -7.51 -12.50
CA ILE A 427 36.27 -8.47 -13.57
C ILE A 427 37.57 -9.25 -13.74
N GLN A 428 37.49 -10.57 -13.65
CA GLN A 428 38.62 -11.44 -13.95
C GLN A 428 38.63 -11.69 -15.45
N LEU A 429 39.73 -11.36 -16.12
CA LEU A 429 39.88 -11.45 -17.57
C LEU A 429 40.54 -12.78 -17.98
N TYR A 430 41.52 -13.27 -17.23
CA TYR A 430 42.16 -14.57 -17.48
C TYR A 430 42.79 -15.16 -16.20
N PRO A 431 43.05 -16.48 -16.16
CA PRO A 431 43.65 -17.16 -15.00
C PRO A 431 45.06 -16.64 -14.64
N ASP A 432 45.37 -16.64 -13.34
CA ASP A 432 46.50 -15.90 -12.77
C ASP A 432 47.89 -16.56 -12.93
N ASP A 433 47.95 -17.80 -13.40
CA ASP A 433 49.18 -18.58 -13.59
C ASP A 433 50.02 -18.09 -14.78
N GLU A 434 49.39 -17.51 -15.79
CA GLU A 434 50.06 -17.01 -17.01
C GLU A 434 51.08 -15.89 -16.73
N LEU A 435 50.84 -14.99 -15.77
CA LEU A 435 51.80 -13.93 -15.44
C LEU A 435 53.14 -14.48 -14.93
N GLY A 436 53.09 -15.54 -14.12
CA GLY A 436 54.28 -16.24 -13.63
C GLY A 436 55.06 -16.90 -14.76
N HIS A 437 54.36 -17.49 -15.74
CA HIS A 437 54.97 -18.08 -16.93
C HIS A 437 55.66 -17.03 -17.81
N VAL A 438 55.03 -15.86 -18.02
CA VAL A 438 55.64 -14.76 -18.79
C VAL A 438 56.94 -14.29 -18.14
N LYS A 439 56.96 -14.09 -16.82
CA LYS A 439 58.17 -13.71 -16.07
C LYS A 439 59.28 -14.75 -16.21
N THR A 440 58.92 -16.03 -16.10
CA THR A 440 59.88 -17.14 -16.19
C THR A 440 60.48 -17.27 -17.59
N GLU A 441 59.67 -17.19 -18.65
CA GLU A 441 60.18 -17.21 -20.03
C GLU A 441 61.09 -16.01 -20.33
N LEU A 442 60.74 -14.82 -19.81
CA LEU A 442 61.56 -13.63 -19.96
C LEU A 442 62.91 -13.74 -19.23
N LEU A 443 62.90 -14.30 -18.02
CA LEU A 443 64.11 -14.59 -17.23
C LEU A 443 65.03 -15.54 -18.00
N VAL A 444 64.50 -16.68 -18.45
CA VAL A 444 65.26 -17.70 -19.19
C VAL A 444 65.88 -17.10 -20.46
N LEU A 445 65.13 -16.30 -21.22
CA LEU A 445 65.66 -15.64 -22.42
C LEU A 445 66.84 -14.71 -22.09
N LEU A 446 66.67 -13.83 -21.10
CA LEU A 446 67.67 -12.81 -20.77
C LEU A 446 68.93 -13.42 -20.13
N GLU A 447 68.79 -14.41 -19.25
CA GLU A 447 69.93 -15.13 -18.66
C GLU A 447 70.70 -15.92 -19.72
N THR A 448 70.00 -16.54 -20.67
CA THR A 448 70.64 -17.27 -21.77
C THR A 448 71.43 -16.33 -22.67
N LEU A 449 70.91 -15.13 -22.93
CA LEU A 449 71.60 -14.08 -23.68
C LEU A 449 72.84 -13.57 -22.94
N GLY A 450 72.75 -13.31 -21.63
CA GLY A 450 73.90 -12.86 -20.82
C GLY A 450 74.98 -13.93 -20.62
N GLY A 451 74.60 -15.21 -20.67
CA GLY A 451 75.54 -16.34 -20.63
C GLY A 451 76.28 -16.59 -21.95
N LEU A 452 75.92 -15.89 -23.03
CA LEU A 452 76.67 -15.86 -24.27
C LEU A 452 77.56 -14.60 -24.22
N ASN A 453 78.79 -14.64 -24.75
CA ASN A 453 79.72 -13.49 -24.80
C ASN A 453 79.24 -12.38 -25.77
N VAL A 454 77.94 -12.14 -25.78
CA VAL A 454 77.26 -11.07 -26.49
C VAL A 454 77.35 -9.85 -25.58
N ASP A 455 77.91 -8.75 -26.09
CA ASP A 455 77.93 -7.50 -25.33
C ASP A 455 76.48 -7.02 -25.09
N GLU A 456 76.01 -7.21 -23.86
CA GLU A 456 74.65 -6.90 -23.44
C GLU A 456 74.26 -5.45 -23.74
N ASN A 457 75.23 -4.54 -23.86
CA ASN A 457 75.01 -3.12 -24.10
C ASN A 457 74.86 -2.75 -25.58
N SER A 458 75.33 -3.58 -26.52
CA SER A 458 75.34 -3.28 -27.96
C SER A 458 74.53 -4.23 -28.83
N ALA A 459 74.16 -5.40 -28.32
CA ALA A 459 73.39 -6.39 -29.07
C ALA A 459 71.96 -5.91 -29.40
N THR A 460 71.62 -5.98 -30.69
CA THR A 460 70.28 -5.71 -31.24
C THR A 460 69.65 -7.00 -31.74
N LEU A 461 68.33 -7.02 -31.94
CA LEU A 461 67.65 -8.16 -32.58
C LEU A 461 68.30 -8.51 -33.93
N GLN A 462 68.64 -7.49 -34.71
CA GLN A 462 69.23 -7.65 -36.04
C GLN A 462 70.65 -8.24 -35.99
N SER A 463 71.48 -7.83 -35.03
CA SER A 463 72.82 -8.42 -34.85
C SER A 463 72.77 -9.86 -34.38
N LEU A 464 71.80 -10.22 -33.53
CA LEU A 464 71.59 -11.59 -33.07
C LEU A 464 71.12 -12.50 -34.20
N LEU A 465 70.20 -12.05 -35.04
CA LEU A 465 69.70 -12.82 -36.19
C LEU A 465 70.75 -13.00 -37.30
N ALA A 466 71.72 -12.08 -37.39
CA ALA A 466 72.80 -12.14 -38.37
C ALA A 466 73.92 -13.14 -37.99
N ASP A 467 74.11 -13.43 -36.71
CA ASP A 467 75.10 -14.39 -36.23
C ASP A 467 74.51 -15.80 -36.10
N GLY A 468 74.72 -16.62 -37.13
CA GLY A 468 74.27 -18.01 -37.16
C GLY A 468 74.87 -18.89 -36.05
N GLY A 469 76.08 -18.58 -35.56
CA GLY A 469 76.72 -19.32 -34.46
C GLY A 469 76.02 -19.04 -33.13
N THR A 470 75.73 -17.77 -32.87
CA THR A 470 75.00 -17.35 -31.66
C THR A 470 73.56 -17.84 -31.68
N MET A 471 72.89 -17.85 -32.84
CA MET A 471 71.54 -18.45 -32.99
C MET A 471 71.51 -19.95 -32.70
N THR A 472 72.53 -20.69 -33.13
CA THR A 472 72.64 -22.12 -32.85
C THR A 472 72.83 -22.38 -31.35
N ALA A 473 73.70 -21.59 -30.70
CA ALA A 473 73.92 -21.68 -29.26
C ALA A 473 72.69 -21.28 -28.44
N LEU A 474 71.96 -20.25 -28.85
CA LEU A 474 70.67 -19.84 -28.27
C LEU A 474 69.64 -20.94 -28.39
N ALA A 475 69.48 -21.53 -29.59
CA ALA A 475 68.53 -22.61 -29.82
C ALA A 475 68.84 -23.83 -28.95
N GLN A 476 70.12 -24.20 -28.83
CA GLN A 476 70.54 -25.33 -28.00
C GLN A 476 70.30 -25.10 -26.50
N ARG A 477 70.63 -23.91 -25.99
CA ARG A 477 70.44 -23.57 -24.56
C ARG A 477 68.99 -23.38 -24.16
N LEU A 478 68.17 -22.85 -25.07
CA LEU A 478 66.73 -22.69 -24.87
C LEU A 478 65.93 -23.98 -25.15
N GLY A 479 66.59 -25.03 -25.64
CA GLY A 479 65.94 -26.30 -25.97
C GLY A 479 64.92 -26.19 -27.12
N LEU A 480 65.12 -25.27 -28.06
CA LEU A 480 64.25 -25.08 -29.21
C LEU A 480 64.32 -26.33 -30.12
N GLY A 481 63.20 -27.04 -30.28
CA GLY A 481 63.12 -28.21 -31.17
C GLY A 481 63.06 -27.82 -32.65
N ASP A 482 63.13 -28.81 -33.55
CA ASP A 482 63.20 -28.62 -35.02
C ASP A 482 62.09 -27.76 -35.65
N ARG A 483 60.98 -27.53 -34.94
CA ARG A 483 59.81 -26.74 -35.43
C ARG A 483 59.78 -25.30 -34.93
N GLU A 484 60.64 -24.94 -33.97
CA GLU A 484 60.62 -23.67 -33.27
C GLU A 484 61.91 -22.89 -33.54
N SER A 485 61.79 -21.67 -34.07
CA SER A 485 62.92 -20.80 -34.37
C SER A 485 62.95 -19.61 -33.42
N PHE A 486 64.13 -19.00 -33.22
CA PHE A 486 64.27 -17.81 -32.39
C PHE A 486 63.30 -16.66 -32.78
N PRO A 487 63.06 -16.34 -34.06
CA PRO A 487 62.01 -15.38 -34.44
C PRO A 487 60.60 -15.75 -33.97
N LYS A 488 60.23 -17.02 -33.97
CA LYS A 488 58.92 -17.48 -33.46
C LYS A 488 58.84 -17.31 -31.94
N LEU A 489 59.91 -17.68 -31.23
CA LEU A 489 60.02 -17.48 -29.78
C LEU A 489 59.94 -15.99 -29.42
N HIS A 490 60.71 -15.15 -30.11
CA HIS A 490 60.70 -13.69 -29.95
C HIS A 490 59.30 -13.12 -30.16
N GLY A 491 58.63 -13.50 -31.26
CA GLY A 491 57.26 -13.07 -31.54
C GLY A 491 56.24 -13.57 -30.51
N ARG A 492 56.46 -14.73 -29.87
CA ARG A 492 55.65 -15.20 -28.73
C ARG A 492 55.90 -14.35 -27.49
N ILE A 493 57.16 -14.21 -27.07
CA ILE A 493 57.54 -13.46 -25.86
C ILE A 493 57.11 -12.00 -25.96
N ARG A 494 57.26 -11.36 -27.13
CA ARG A 494 56.78 -9.99 -27.39
C ARG A 494 55.28 -9.86 -27.19
N ARG A 495 54.48 -10.83 -27.69
CA ARG A 495 53.01 -10.83 -27.51
C ARG A 495 52.60 -11.11 -26.06
N MET A 496 53.25 -12.08 -25.41
CA MET A 496 53.05 -12.39 -23.99
C MET A 496 53.35 -11.19 -23.09
N LEU A 497 54.51 -10.54 -23.29
CA LEU A 497 54.87 -9.30 -22.60
C LEU A 497 53.85 -8.21 -22.84
N THR A 498 53.44 -8.02 -24.11
CA THR A 498 52.43 -7.00 -24.44
C THR A 498 51.13 -7.27 -23.69
N GLY A 499 50.61 -8.50 -23.72
CA GLY A 499 49.38 -8.88 -23.00
C GLY A 499 49.50 -8.71 -21.48
N ALA A 500 50.55 -9.28 -20.88
CA ALA A 500 50.80 -9.24 -19.43
C ALA A 500 51.03 -7.83 -18.88
N LEU A 501 51.59 -6.93 -19.69
CA LEU A 501 51.84 -5.56 -19.29
C LEU A 501 50.61 -4.66 -19.47
N THR A 502 49.87 -4.82 -20.58
CA THR A 502 48.76 -3.92 -20.94
C THR A 502 47.43 -4.32 -20.31
N VAL A 503 47.19 -5.61 -20.06
CA VAL A 503 45.94 -6.13 -19.52
C VAL A 503 46.22 -6.80 -18.19
N HIS A 504 45.65 -6.26 -17.11
CA HIS A 504 45.71 -6.91 -15.81
C HIS A 504 44.81 -8.17 -15.79
N PRO A 505 45.18 -9.23 -15.05
CA PRO A 505 44.32 -10.40 -14.88
C PRO A 505 42.96 -10.05 -14.27
N THR A 506 42.95 -9.02 -13.42
CA THR A 506 41.73 -8.46 -12.83
C THR A 506 41.63 -6.98 -13.17
N LEU A 507 40.50 -6.57 -13.76
CA LEU A 507 40.17 -5.17 -14.01
C LEU A 507 39.14 -4.68 -13.00
N SER A 508 39.48 -3.65 -12.24
CA SER A 508 38.51 -2.89 -11.45
C SER A 508 37.85 -1.84 -12.34
N ILE A 509 36.52 -1.73 -12.31
CA ILE A 509 35.81 -0.72 -13.10
C ILE A 509 36.10 0.67 -12.50
N PRO A 510 36.64 1.62 -13.28
CA PRO A 510 36.95 2.96 -12.77
C PRO A 510 35.69 3.74 -12.34
N ALA A 511 35.81 4.52 -11.26
CA ALA A 511 34.69 5.25 -10.68
C ALA A 511 34.17 6.40 -11.57
N ASN A 512 34.98 6.87 -12.51
CA ASN A 512 34.68 7.90 -13.50
C ASN A 512 33.99 7.36 -14.76
N VAL A 513 33.59 6.08 -14.81
CA VAL A 513 32.91 5.49 -15.98
C VAL A 513 31.39 5.46 -15.79
N ARG A 514 30.62 5.76 -16.84
CA ARG A 514 29.17 5.59 -16.92
C ARG A 514 28.79 4.78 -18.16
N PHE A 515 27.82 3.88 -18.00
CA PHE A 515 27.38 3.00 -19.08
C PHE A 515 26.02 3.44 -19.62
N VAL A 516 25.96 3.58 -20.93
CA VAL A 516 24.75 3.94 -21.68
C VAL A 516 24.52 2.88 -22.75
N GLY A 517 23.27 2.48 -22.99
CA GLY A 517 22.89 1.64 -24.12
C GLY A 517 21.87 2.39 -24.97
N ALA A 518 22.11 2.54 -26.27
CA ALA A 518 21.12 3.07 -27.19
C ALA A 518 20.39 1.90 -27.87
N ILE A 519 19.06 1.89 -27.79
CA ILE A 519 18.22 0.86 -28.41
C ILE A 519 17.25 1.48 -29.42
N ASN A 520 16.98 0.75 -30.49
CA ASN A 520 15.92 1.08 -31.44
C ASN A 520 14.63 0.38 -31.02
N MET A 521 13.50 1.07 -31.13
CA MET A 521 12.16 0.54 -30.83
C MET A 521 11.49 0.12 -32.15
N ASP A 522 12.04 -0.89 -32.80
CA ASP A 522 11.56 -1.45 -34.06
C ASP A 522 11.51 -2.99 -34.00
N ASP A 523 10.59 -3.59 -34.76
CA ASP A 523 10.32 -5.05 -34.77
C ASP A 523 11.53 -5.92 -35.13
N THR A 524 12.60 -5.32 -35.64
CA THR A 524 13.83 -6.01 -36.06
C THR A 524 14.83 -6.24 -34.93
N THR A 525 14.50 -5.86 -33.70
CA THR A 525 15.44 -5.94 -32.55
C THR A 525 14.91 -6.78 -31.40
N HIS A 526 15.80 -7.19 -30.49
CA HIS A 526 15.43 -8.01 -29.34
C HIS A 526 14.84 -7.17 -28.20
N TYR A 527 13.77 -7.65 -27.58
CA TYR A 527 13.26 -7.03 -26.36
C TYR A 527 14.23 -7.21 -25.18
N LEU A 528 14.22 -6.23 -24.28
CA LEU A 528 14.99 -6.29 -23.04
C LEU A 528 14.27 -7.15 -22.00
N SER A 529 14.96 -8.12 -21.41
CA SER A 529 14.36 -8.88 -20.30
C SER A 529 14.12 -8.01 -19.05
N PRO A 530 13.20 -8.43 -18.17
CA PRO A 530 13.03 -7.83 -16.85
C PRO A 530 14.31 -7.76 -16.02
N LYS A 531 15.27 -8.69 -16.23
CA LYS A 531 16.57 -8.68 -15.52
C LYS A 531 17.42 -7.46 -15.90
N VAL A 532 17.41 -7.07 -17.18
CA VAL A 532 18.14 -5.87 -17.64
C VAL A 532 17.41 -4.62 -17.16
N LEU A 533 16.08 -4.57 -17.32
CA LEU A 533 15.26 -3.43 -16.89
C LEU A 533 15.31 -3.16 -15.38
N ASP A 534 15.49 -4.20 -14.57
CA ASP A 534 15.69 -4.06 -13.12
C ASP A 534 16.99 -3.31 -12.76
N ARG A 535 18.01 -3.38 -13.63
CA ARG A 535 19.34 -2.79 -13.43
C ARG A 535 19.54 -1.47 -14.18
N ALA A 536 18.60 -1.09 -15.04
CA ALA A 536 18.73 0.06 -15.92
C ALA A 536 17.63 1.11 -15.72
N TYR A 537 17.92 2.37 -16.04
CA TYR A 537 16.89 3.40 -16.24
C TYR A 537 16.62 3.58 -17.73
N VAL A 538 15.36 3.58 -18.15
CA VAL A 538 14.99 3.82 -19.54
C VAL A 538 14.69 5.30 -19.76
N LEU A 539 15.44 5.97 -20.62
CA LEU A 539 15.19 7.34 -21.05
C LEU A 539 14.68 7.33 -22.49
N GLN A 540 13.38 7.59 -22.66
CA GLN A 540 12.72 7.58 -23.97
C GLN A 540 12.93 8.90 -24.70
N PHE A 541 13.32 8.81 -25.97
CA PHE A 541 13.53 9.89 -26.91
C PHE A 541 12.35 10.06 -27.86
N GLN A 542 12.15 11.31 -28.25
CA GLN A 542 11.13 11.73 -29.20
C GLN A 542 11.76 12.26 -30.49
N SER A 543 10.91 12.80 -31.36
CA SER A 543 11.35 13.45 -32.58
C SER A 543 12.28 14.63 -32.27
N PRO A 544 13.48 14.69 -32.87
CA PRO A 544 14.39 15.82 -32.74
C PRO A 544 13.76 17.16 -33.17
N LEU A 545 12.77 17.12 -34.08
CA LEU A 545 12.06 18.32 -34.52
C LEU A 545 11.21 18.93 -33.41
N ASP A 546 10.59 18.09 -32.58
CA ASP A 546 9.77 18.57 -31.47
C ASP A 546 10.65 19.15 -30.37
N TYR A 547 11.78 18.52 -30.10
CA TYR A 547 12.83 19.07 -29.23
C TYR A 547 13.31 20.44 -29.71
N TRP A 548 13.64 20.56 -31.00
CA TRP A 548 14.06 21.84 -31.57
C TRP A 548 13.01 22.93 -31.40
N ARG A 549 11.74 22.68 -31.75
CA ARG A 549 10.64 23.65 -31.61
C ARG A 549 10.45 24.11 -30.17
N GLN A 550 10.55 23.18 -29.21
CA GLN A 550 10.41 23.50 -27.78
C GLN A 550 11.54 24.40 -27.29
N VAL A 551 12.77 24.14 -27.72
CA VAL A 551 13.96 24.90 -27.33
C VAL A 551 13.99 26.26 -28.01
N ASP A 552 13.73 26.31 -29.32
CA ASP A 552 13.70 27.55 -30.11
C ASP A 552 12.66 28.55 -29.55
N GLY A 553 11.47 28.07 -29.20
CA GLY A 553 10.45 28.90 -28.56
C GLY A 553 10.83 29.47 -27.19
N LYS A 554 11.80 28.87 -26.49
CA LYS A 554 12.28 29.32 -25.16
C LYS A 554 13.59 30.13 -25.23
N LEU A 555 14.50 29.75 -26.13
CA LEU A 555 15.89 30.22 -26.18
C LEU A 555 16.27 30.95 -27.48
N GLY A 556 15.35 31.16 -28.42
CA GLY A 556 15.61 31.70 -29.76
C GLY A 556 16.61 32.88 -29.79
N ASP A 557 16.31 33.92 -29.01
CA ASP A 557 17.11 35.15 -28.88
C ASP A 557 18.06 35.16 -27.68
N ALA A 558 18.12 34.08 -26.89
CA ALA A 558 18.98 34.00 -25.72
C ALA A 558 20.46 33.97 -26.11
N GLU A 559 21.33 34.48 -25.23
CA GLU A 559 22.78 34.42 -25.43
C GLU A 559 23.26 32.97 -25.48
N LYS A 560 24.01 32.65 -26.55
CA LYS A 560 24.55 31.31 -26.81
C LYS A 560 26.05 31.33 -26.50
N PRO A 561 26.51 30.66 -25.43
CA PRO A 561 27.92 30.67 -25.06
C PRO A 561 28.75 30.02 -26.17
N ARG A 562 29.96 30.55 -26.38
CA ARG A 562 30.91 30.02 -27.38
C ARG A 562 31.55 28.71 -26.93
N ASP A 563 31.76 28.58 -25.64
CA ASP A 563 32.49 27.48 -25.02
C ASP A 563 31.56 26.63 -24.15
N GLY A 564 31.93 25.35 -24.02
CA GLY A 564 31.28 24.43 -23.09
C GLY A 564 31.61 24.81 -21.64
N ILE A 565 31.37 23.88 -20.71
CA ILE A 565 31.72 24.04 -19.30
C ILE A 565 32.43 22.79 -18.81
N ARG A 566 33.56 22.92 -18.10
CA ARG A 566 34.28 21.73 -17.60
C ARG A 566 33.63 21.25 -16.29
N ILE A 567 33.04 20.05 -16.33
CA ILE A 567 32.50 19.34 -15.16
C ILE A 567 33.43 18.19 -14.84
N PRO A 568 34.19 18.23 -13.72
CA PRO A 568 35.12 17.18 -13.36
C PRO A 568 34.40 15.88 -13.01
N ALA A 569 35.08 14.74 -13.17
CA ALA A 569 34.56 13.43 -12.79
C ALA A 569 34.10 13.39 -11.32
N SER A 570 34.75 14.14 -10.44
CA SER A 570 34.41 14.24 -9.01
C SER A 570 33.05 14.90 -8.74
N ALA A 571 32.52 15.69 -9.67
CA ALA A 571 31.16 16.23 -9.59
C ALA A 571 30.10 15.15 -9.86
N PHE A 572 30.48 14.04 -10.48
CA PHE A 572 29.63 12.86 -10.64
C PHE A 572 29.96 11.86 -9.52
N TYR A 573 29.04 11.70 -8.57
CA TYR A 573 29.21 10.83 -7.40
C TYR A 573 29.76 9.44 -7.78
N PRO A 574 30.77 8.92 -7.06
CA PRO A 574 31.18 7.54 -7.25
C PRO A 574 30.00 6.61 -6.96
N ARG A 575 29.98 5.43 -7.58
CA ARG A 575 28.98 4.41 -7.25
C ARG A 575 29.02 4.12 -5.74
N CYS A 576 27.88 4.29 -5.09
CA CYS A 576 27.67 4.03 -3.66
C CYS A 576 26.52 3.04 -3.50
N ASP A 577 26.44 2.32 -2.38
CA ASP A 577 25.29 1.47 -2.09
C ASP A 577 23.98 2.26 -2.19
N TYR A 578 22.90 1.59 -2.60
CA TYR A 578 21.61 2.25 -2.65
C TYR A 578 21.14 2.60 -1.23
N PRO A 579 20.39 3.70 -1.07
CA PRO A 579 19.73 4.02 0.19
C PRO A 579 18.92 2.84 0.71
N ASP A 580 18.87 2.69 2.03
CA ASP A 580 18.03 1.69 2.67
C ASP A 580 16.55 1.94 2.32
N TYR A 581 15.78 0.86 2.32
CA TYR A 581 14.35 0.96 2.04
C TYR A 581 13.64 1.73 3.15
N GLN A 582 13.00 2.85 2.78
CA GLN A 582 12.25 3.70 3.70
C GLN A 582 10.76 3.68 3.34
N PRO A 583 9.92 2.88 4.03
CA PRO A 583 8.49 2.79 3.72
C PRO A 583 7.71 4.08 4.04
N THR A 584 8.27 4.96 4.87
CA THR A 584 7.69 6.25 5.24
C THR A 584 7.92 7.34 4.19
N ASP A 585 8.86 7.13 3.28
CA ASP A 585 9.18 8.09 2.23
C ASP A 585 7.96 8.28 1.29
N PRO A 586 7.56 9.53 0.97
CA PRO A 586 6.38 9.80 0.14
C PRO A 586 6.43 9.14 -1.24
N LEU A 587 7.60 9.12 -1.89
CA LEU A 587 7.80 8.55 -3.21
C LEU A 587 7.71 7.02 -3.15
N VAL A 588 8.37 6.40 -2.18
CA VAL A 588 8.30 4.94 -1.97
C VAL A 588 6.88 4.49 -1.65
N LYS A 589 6.16 5.24 -0.81
CA LYS A 589 4.77 4.96 -0.46
C LYS A 589 3.86 4.99 -1.68
N LYS A 590 3.99 6.00 -2.56
CA LYS A 590 3.24 6.10 -3.82
C LYS A 590 3.58 4.98 -4.80
N LEU A 591 4.85 4.67 -4.99
CA LEU A 591 5.25 3.56 -5.87
C LEU A 591 4.72 2.23 -5.34
N THR A 592 4.77 2.01 -4.03
CA THR A 592 4.26 0.78 -3.39
C THR A 592 2.74 0.66 -3.53
N SER A 593 1.99 1.77 -3.42
CA SER A 593 0.55 1.74 -3.67
C SER A 593 0.25 1.35 -5.12
N TYR A 594 0.95 1.94 -6.10
CA TYR A 594 0.80 1.54 -7.50
C TYR A 594 1.12 0.06 -7.75
N VAL A 595 2.15 -0.45 -7.09
CA VAL A 595 2.51 -1.88 -7.16
C VAL A 595 1.36 -2.75 -6.68
N SER A 596 0.84 -2.45 -5.48
CA SER A 596 -0.22 -3.26 -4.88
C SER A 596 -1.54 -3.18 -5.65
N GLU A 597 -1.89 -1.99 -6.14
CA GLU A 597 -3.21 -1.71 -6.68
C GLU A 597 -3.33 -2.06 -8.17
N PHE A 598 -2.28 -1.79 -8.96
CA PHE A 598 -2.32 -1.89 -10.43
C PHE A 598 -1.29 -2.88 -10.99
N LEU A 599 -0.02 -2.78 -10.58
CA LEU A 599 1.04 -3.56 -11.25
C LEU A 599 0.98 -5.07 -10.92
N LYS A 600 0.74 -5.44 -9.65
CA LYS A 600 0.56 -6.85 -9.25
C LYS A 600 -0.58 -7.54 -10.02
N PRO A 601 -1.78 -6.94 -10.15
CA PRO A 601 -2.83 -7.48 -11.02
C PRO A 601 -2.43 -7.67 -12.49
N LEU A 602 -1.55 -6.81 -13.02
CA LEU A 602 -1.00 -6.93 -14.38
C LEU A 602 0.14 -7.97 -14.48
N GLY A 603 0.53 -8.61 -13.38
CA GLY A 603 1.66 -9.53 -13.34
C GLY A 603 3.04 -8.84 -13.39
N ILE A 604 3.09 -7.53 -13.14
CA ILE A 604 4.32 -6.75 -13.08
C ILE A 604 4.77 -6.66 -11.62
N GLU A 605 5.95 -7.20 -11.33
CA GLU A 605 6.55 -7.16 -10.00
C GLU A 605 7.65 -6.10 -9.93
N LEU A 606 7.58 -5.24 -8.91
CA LEU A 606 8.68 -4.35 -8.52
C LEU A 606 9.29 -4.89 -7.22
N GLY A 607 10.54 -5.34 -7.30
CA GLY A 607 11.31 -5.72 -6.13
C GLY A 607 11.81 -4.51 -5.33
N MET A 608 12.64 -4.79 -4.32
CA MET A 608 13.22 -3.73 -3.47
C MET A 608 14.23 -2.86 -4.23
N ARG A 609 14.92 -3.40 -5.23
CA ARG A 609 15.96 -2.67 -5.98
C ARG A 609 15.42 -1.44 -6.71
N PRO A 610 14.35 -1.52 -7.53
CA PRO A 610 13.75 -0.34 -8.15
C PRO A 610 13.33 0.74 -7.15
N LEU A 611 12.87 0.37 -5.96
CA LEU A 611 12.47 1.32 -4.92
C LEU A 611 13.67 2.03 -4.28
N ARG A 612 14.76 1.30 -4.00
CA ARG A 612 16.00 1.92 -3.50
C ARG A 612 16.69 2.77 -4.57
N GLN A 613 16.60 2.36 -5.84
CA GLN A 613 17.02 3.14 -7.00
C GLN A 613 16.23 4.46 -7.11
N ALA A 614 14.91 4.41 -6.90
CA ALA A 614 14.06 5.59 -6.89
C ALA A 614 14.53 6.65 -5.87
N LEU A 615 14.88 6.22 -4.65
CA LEU A 615 15.43 7.11 -3.61
C LEU A 615 16.76 7.74 -4.07
N LEU A 616 17.70 6.93 -4.57
CA LEU A 616 18.98 7.44 -5.08
C LEU A 616 18.77 8.44 -6.22
N TYR A 617 17.86 8.13 -7.15
CA TYR A 617 17.55 9.01 -8.27
C TYR A 617 16.95 10.34 -7.81
N GLN A 618 16.03 10.33 -6.84
CA GLN A 618 15.45 11.54 -6.29
C GLN A 618 16.51 12.44 -5.64
N ASP A 619 17.47 11.84 -4.93
CA ASP A 619 18.59 12.58 -4.34
C ASP A 619 19.46 13.25 -5.41
N ARG A 620 19.78 12.54 -6.50
CA ARG A 620 20.54 13.12 -7.63
C ARG A 620 19.76 14.18 -8.39
N LEU A 621 18.45 14.00 -8.54
CA LEU A 621 17.59 15.00 -9.19
C LEU A 621 17.52 16.30 -8.38
N ARG A 622 17.53 16.21 -7.04
CA ARG A 622 17.51 17.37 -6.13
C ARG A 622 18.69 18.33 -6.32
N GLU A 623 19.85 17.81 -6.73
CA GLU A 623 21.06 18.60 -6.93
C GLU A 623 20.98 19.48 -8.19
N VAL A 624 20.17 19.06 -9.17
CA VAL A 624 20.07 19.70 -10.48
C VAL A 624 18.80 20.52 -10.60
N PHE A 625 17.68 20.00 -10.08
CA PHE A 625 16.36 20.59 -10.19
C PHE A 625 16.07 21.52 -9.01
N LYS A 626 15.75 22.79 -9.29
CA LYS A 626 15.50 23.84 -8.28
C LYS A 626 14.02 24.18 -8.07
N GLY A 627 13.10 23.44 -8.67
CA GLY A 627 11.66 23.70 -8.56
C GLY A 627 11.01 23.06 -7.33
N ASP A 628 9.84 23.57 -6.94
CA ASP A 628 9.07 23.07 -5.79
C ASP A 628 8.44 21.69 -6.04
N SER A 629 8.32 21.28 -7.31
CA SER A 629 7.65 20.05 -7.74
C SER A 629 8.56 18.80 -7.75
N LEU A 630 9.69 18.81 -7.03
CA LEU A 630 10.73 17.76 -7.11
C LEU A 630 10.18 16.33 -6.96
N GLU A 631 9.35 16.09 -5.95
CA GLU A 631 8.79 14.76 -5.68
C GLU A 631 7.89 14.26 -6.82
N LEU A 632 7.07 15.16 -7.38
CA LEU A 632 6.17 14.85 -8.48
C LEU A 632 6.94 14.62 -9.79
N LEU A 633 7.99 15.41 -10.03
CA LEU A 633 8.87 15.24 -11.18
C LEU A 633 9.65 13.92 -11.09
N ALA A 634 10.20 13.60 -9.91
CA ALA A 634 10.87 12.33 -9.67
C ALA A 634 9.92 11.14 -9.89
N LEU A 635 8.70 11.22 -9.34
CA LEU A 635 7.67 10.20 -9.57
C LEU A 635 7.36 10.02 -11.06
N ASN A 636 7.15 11.12 -11.78
CA ASN A 636 6.90 11.10 -13.21
C ASN A 636 8.05 10.40 -13.97
N HIS A 637 9.29 10.80 -13.72
CA HIS A 637 10.46 10.19 -14.37
C HIS A 637 10.57 8.70 -14.05
N LEU A 638 10.39 8.31 -12.78
CA LEU A 638 10.50 6.91 -12.37
C LEU A 638 9.40 6.02 -12.96
N LEU A 639 8.19 6.55 -13.11
CA LEU A 639 7.11 5.84 -13.82
C LEU A 639 7.53 5.53 -15.26
N ARG A 640 8.07 6.52 -15.98
CA ARG A 640 8.55 6.35 -17.36
C ARG A 640 9.80 5.46 -17.45
N GLN A 641 10.70 5.56 -16.48
CA GLN A 641 12.00 4.87 -16.52
C GLN A 641 11.96 3.44 -16.02
N LYS A 642 11.07 3.12 -15.08
CA LYS A 642 11.02 1.84 -14.38
C LYS A 642 9.69 1.12 -14.54
N VAL A 643 8.56 1.82 -14.61
CA VAL A 643 7.24 1.16 -14.56
C VAL A 643 6.73 0.86 -15.97
N LEU A 644 6.55 1.88 -16.80
CA LEU A 644 6.00 1.73 -18.15
C LEU A 644 6.81 0.77 -19.06
N PRO A 645 8.15 0.72 -19.01
CA PRO A 645 8.93 -0.21 -19.83
C PRO A 645 8.68 -1.70 -19.57
N ARG A 646 7.99 -2.02 -18.46
CA ARG A 646 7.61 -3.39 -18.08
C ARG A 646 6.25 -3.81 -18.66
N PHE A 647 5.55 -2.94 -19.36
CA PHE A 647 4.24 -3.23 -19.95
C PHE A 647 4.42 -4.03 -21.24
N SER A 648 4.22 -5.34 -21.13
CA SER A 648 4.24 -6.29 -22.24
C SER A 648 3.29 -7.45 -21.92
N PHE A 649 2.01 -7.28 -22.22
CA PHE A 649 0.96 -8.26 -21.93
C PHE A 649 -0.28 -8.04 -22.81
N ASP A 650 -1.14 -9.05 -22.87
CA ASP A 650 -2.42 -8.95 -23.57
C ASP A 650 -3.48 -8.32 -22.65
N GLY A 651 -4.04 -7.18 -23.08
CA GLY A 651 -5.05 -6.41 -22.36
C GLY A 651 -6.38 -7.13 -22.19
N LYS A 652 -6.68 -8.12 -23.04
CA LYS A 652 -7.91 -8.94 -22.96
C LYS A 652 -7.84 -10.01 -21.86
N GLN A 653 -6.64 -10.32 -21.35
CA GLN A 653 -6.47 -11.28 -20.27
C GLN A 653 -7.09 -10.77 -18.96
N ARG A 654 -7.50 -11.71 -18.10
CA ARG A 654 -8.02 -11.39 -16.76
C ARG A 654 -6.89 -10.94 -15.84
N ALA A 655 -7.12 -9.85 -15.12
CA ALA A 655 -6.19 -9.34 -14.15
C ALA A 655 -6.12 -10.26 -12.91
N ARG A 656 -4.91 -10.52 -12.42
CA ARG A 656 -4.66 -11.42 -11.29
C ARG A 656 -5.29 -10.84 -10.01
N GLY A 657 -6.10 -11.62 -9.30
CA GLY A 657 -6.70 -11.22 -8.03
C GLY A 657 -7.80 -10.15 -8.13
N ARG A 658 -8.28 -9.80 -9.33
CA ARG A 658 -9.31 -8.77 -9.58
C ARG A 658 -10.60 -9.32 -10.23
N GLY A 659 -10.93 -10.59 -9.98
CA GLY A 659 -12.18 -11.20 -10.45
C GLY A 659 -12.30 -11.21 -11.98
N GLU A 660 -13.37 -10.61 -12.51
CA GLU A 660 -13.65 -10.55 -13.96
C GLU A 660 -13.00 -9.35 -14.68
N GLN A 661 -12.28 -8.48 -13.97
CA GLN A 661 -11.64 -7.31 -14.59
C GLN A 661 -10.53 -7.74 -15.56
N THR A 662 -10.49 -7.10 -16.72
CA THR A 662 -9.44 -7.29 -17.72
C THR A 662 -8.20 -6.45 -17.39
N CYS A 663 -7.05 -6.84 -17.93
CA CYS A 663 -5.83 -6.06 -17.82
C CYS A 663 -5.99 -4.65 -18.41
N ASP A 664 -6.67 -4.48 -19.55
CA ASP A 664 -6.99 -3.15 -20.13
C ASP A 664 -7.76 -2.26 -19.15
N ALA A 665 -8.77 -2.80 -18.44
CA ALA A 665 -9.52 -2.04 -17.44
C ALA A 665 -8.61 -1.56 -16.29
N VAL A 666 -7.68 -2.40 -15.84
CA VAL A 666 -6.68 -2.03 -14.81
C VAL A 666 -5.73 -0.95 -15.33
N VAL A 667 -5.28 -1.03 -16.59
CA VAL A 667 -4.42 0.00 -17.19
C VAL A 667 -5.14 1.35 -17.29
N ARG A 668 -6.42 1.36 -17.68
CA ARG A 668 -7.22 2.60 -17.72
C ARG A 668 -7.42 3.20 -16.33
N ALA A 669 -7.72 2.38 -15.33
CA ALA A 669 -7.79 2.83 -13.94
C ALA A 669 -6.45 3.38 -13.44
N PHE A 670 -5.34 2.73 -13.81
CA PHE A 670 -3.99 3.22 -13.50
C PHE A 670 -3.73 4.58 -14.17
N ARG A 671 -4.10 4.75 -15.44
CA ARG A 671 -4.01 6.03 -16.15
C ARG A 671 -4.78 7.12 -15.44
N ASP A 672 -6.04 6.86 -15.05
CA ASP A 672 -6.88 7.84 -14.35
C ASP A 672 -6.24 8.26 -13.02
N ARG A 673 -5.69 7.29 -12.28
CA ARG A 673 -4.95 7.57 -11.04
C ARG A 673 -3.68 8.39 -11.27
N LEU A 674 -2.92 8.11 -12.33
CA LEU A 674 -1.74 8.90 -12.69
C LEU A 674 -2.10 10.35 -13.02
N VAL A 675 -3.21 10.58 -13.73
CA VAL A 675 -3.69 11.93 -14.05
C VAL A 675 -4.04 12.70 -12.79
N GLU A 676 -4.69 12.06 -11.81
CA GLU A 676 -5.00 12.66 -10.52
C GLU A 676 -3.72 13.03 -9.75
N ASP A 677 -2.82 12.06 -9.55
CA ASP A 677 -1.61 12.22 -8.73
C ASP A 677 -0.59 13.18 -9.33
N LEU A 678 -0.53 13.31 -10.67
CA LEU A 678 0.39 14.20 -11.39
C LEU A 678 -0.25 15.53 -11.82
N SER A 679 -1.54 15.75 -11.56
CA SER A 679 -2.22 17.02 -11.86
C SER A 679 -1.55 18.27 -11.28
N PRO A 680 -0.89 18.25 -10.09
CA PRO A 680 -0.22 19.43 -9.56
C PRO A 680 1.13 19.73 -10.22
N LEU A 681 1.65 18.84 -11.08
CA LEU A 681 2.94 19.01 -11.74
C LEU A 681 2.85 20.15 -12.77
N GLN A 682 3.63 21.21 -12.54
CA GLN A 682 3.56 22.43 -13.35
C GLN A 682 4.10 22.19 -14.77
N SER A 683 3.45 22.77 -15.78
CA SER A 683 3.86 22.65 -17.20
C SER A 683 5.19 23.35 -17.52
N LYS A 684 5.68 24.23 -16.64
CA LYS A 684 7.00 24.85 -16.77
C LYS A 684 8.15 23.89 -16.40
N ASP A 685 7.88 22.93 -15.53
CA ASP A 685 8.89 22.03 -14.94
C ASP A 685 9.11 20.79 -15.82
N ILE A 686 8.22 20.52 -16.77
CA ILE A 686 8.31 19.36 -17.65
C ILE A 686 7.72 19.67 -19.02
N SER A 687 8.38 19.19 -20.08
CA SER A 687 7.78 19.18 -21.42
C SER A 687 6.47 18.36 -21.41
N PRO A 688 5.43 18.73 -22.17
CA PRO A 688 4.18 17.96 -22.24
C PRO A 688 4.46 16.49 -22.56
N SER A 689 5.28 16.29 -23.58
CA SER A 689 5.72 14.98 -24.05
C SER A 689 6.67 14.27 -23.05
N GLY A 690 7.13 14.96 -22.01
CA GLY A 690 7.87 14.40 -20.88
C GLY A 690 7.02 13.67 -19.84
N ARG A 691 5.68 13.77 -19.93
CA ARG A 691 4.75 13.27 -18.90
C ARG A 691 4.42 11.79 -19.07
N ALA A 692 4.39 11.07 -17.94
CA ALA A 692 3.99 9.67 -17.88
C ALA A 692 2.52 9.47 -18.30
N THR A 693 1.66 10.47 -18.09
CA THR A 693 0.25 10.47 -18.54
C THR A 693 0.12 10.40 -20.05
N ASP A 694 1.00 11.09 -20.76
CA ASP A 694 0.92 11.18 -22.21
C ASP A 694 1.47 9.89 -22.83
N GLU A 695 2.55 9.34 -22.26
CA GLU A 695 3.11 8.06 -22.67
C GLU A 695 2.15 6.88 -22.46
N ILE A 696 1.45 6.82 -21.31
CA ILE A 696 0.44 5.77 -21.08
C ILE A 696 -0.77 5.94 -22.00
N ASN A 697 -1.19 7.16 -22.31
CA ASN A 697 -2.27 7.41 -23.28
C ASN A 697 -1.88 6.90 -24.67
N SER A 698 -0.68 7.25 -25.17
CA SER A 698 -0.18 6.76 -26.45
C SER A 698 -0.01 5.23 -26.47
N MET A 699 0.31 4.61 -25.33
CA MET A 699 0.36 3.15 -25.22
C MET A 699 -1.03 2.51 -25.28
N ILE A 700 -2.05 3.12 -24.65
CA ILE A 700 -3.45 2.66 -24.76
C ILE A 700 -3.94 2.79 -26.20
N GLU A 701 -3.64 3.89 -26.89
CA GLU A 701 -3.99 4.09 -28.30
C GLU A 701 -3.37 3.01 -29.20
N ARG A 702 -2.05 2.78 -29.07
CA ARG A 702 -1.36 1.70 -29.80
C ARG A 702 -1.92 0.31 -29.47
N ALA A 703 -2.30 0.07 -28.22
CA ALA A 703 -2.91 -1.21 -27.82
C ALA A 703 -4.27 -1.42 -28.50
N VAL A 704 -5.09 -0.36 -28.65
CA VAL A 704 -6.36 -0.43 -29.40
C VAL A 704 -6.10 -0.78 -30.87
N GLU A 705 -5.07 -0.20 -31.48
CA GLU A 705 -4.65 -0.53 -32.85
C GLU A 705 -4.09 -1.96 -32.99
N SER A 706 -3.45 -2.46 -31.93
CA SER A 706 -2.81 -3.78 -31.86
C SER A 706 -3.70 -4.87 -31.25
N ASP A 707 -5.01 -4.80 -31.49
CA ASP A 707 -6.02 -5.77 -31.01
C ASP A 707 -6.00 -6.05 -29.49
N GLY A 708 -5.69 -5.01 -28.70
CA GLY A 708 -5.67 -5.03 -27.24
C GLY A 708 -4.34 -5.45 -26.61
N VAL A 709 -3.27 -5.63 -27.40
CA VAL A 709 -1.95 -6.01 -26.88
C VAL A 709 -1.20 -4.77 -26.41
N TYR A 710 -0.82 -4.74 -25.13
CA TYR A 710 0.07 -3.73 -24.57
C TYR A 710 1.51 -4.16 -24.78
N ASN A 711 2.27 -3.38 -25.54
CA ASN A 711 3.71 -3.54 -25.67
C ASN A 711 4.37 -2.16 -25.69
N TYR A 712 5.20 -1.91 -24.67
CA TYR A 712 5.93 -0.64 -24.56
C TYR A 712 6.89 -0.42 -25.74
N TRP A 713 7.50 -1.50 -26.22
CA TRP A 713 8.61 -1.50 -27.17
C TRP A 713 8.20 -1.51 -28.65
N SER A 714 6.90 -1.70 -28.94
CA SER A 714 6.33 -1.72 -30.30
C SER A 714 5.83 -0.37 -30.78
#